data_AF-A0A416MEB5-F1
#
_entry.id   AF-A0A416MEB5-F1
#
_cell.length_a   1.000
_cell.length_b   1.000
_cell.length_c   1.000
_cell.angle_alpha   90.00
_cell.angle_beta   90.00
_cell.angle_gamma   90.00
#
_symmetry.space_group_name_H-M   'P 1'
#
loop_
_entity.id
_entity.type
_entity.pdbx_description
1 polymer ?
#
loop_
_entity_poly.entity_id
_entity_poly.type
_entity_poly.pdbx_seq_one_letter_code
_entity_poly.pdbx_strand_id
1 'polypeptide(L)'
;MNPSEKYEKQYFMPPVVTYDWVKKDDIDHAPIWCSVDLRDGNQALVEPMSLDEKIEFFKMLVEIGFKEIEIGFPAASETEYQFCRTLIEQNLIPADVTIQVLTQAREHIIKKTFAAIKGAPRAVVHVYNSTSVAQREQVFKKDKEHVKQIAIDGAALLKELADKTDGNFTFEYSPESFTGTEMDYALEVCNAVLDVWQPTPDNKVIINLPATVENAMPHVFATQIEYMNKNMKYRDGVVLSLHPHNDRGCGVAAAELGLLAGADRIEGTLFGNGERTGNVDIITLAMNMFSHGIDPKLNFSNMSSLVEVYERVTGMRVHERQPYAGKLVFTAFSGSHQDAIAKGMAWREAGKSEKWDVPYLPIDPKDVGRTYDSDVIRINSQSGKGGVCYVLRTNFGLSLPENMREEVGYTVKDISDKAHKELTPAIIYQIFEDHYVTSKSIFQVSECHFRQENGIVANATIQHGQNTQVVTGTGNGRLDAVSNAIKNYFNVSYELSFYEEHSLTKGSSSKAVAYVGVVCNGRRYWGVGIDNDIIKASIEALTVAVNKIEEIQNAQFAKDKRMVEIMNYIQSNYLSVTLEGLSDKFYLSKPYLSKYIKEKSGMTFGELVKNVRLKKAKTLLKTSSMTVESIALSVGYQNVEHFNRLFKKAFNMTPVQFRNKK
;
A
#
# COMPACT_ATOMS: atom_id res chain seq x y z
N MET A 1 -11.60 -27.78 37.62
CA MET A 1 -11.09 -28.67 36.57
C MET A 1 -10.57 -27.78 35.46
N ASN A 2 -9.29 -27.90 35.11
CA ASN A 2 -8.71 -27.07 34.07
C ASN A 2 -9.24 -27.61 32.72
N PRO A 3 -9.88 -26.79 31.85
CA PRO A 3 -10.43 -27.29 30.58
C PRO A 3 -9.42 -28.03 29.71
N SER A 4 -8.12 -27.72 29.84
CA SER A 4 -7.05 -28.43 29.11
C SER A 4 -6.92 -29.92 29.48
N GLU A 5 -7.36 -30.33 30.68
CA GLU A 5 -7.36 -31.73 31.14
C GLU A 5 -8.32 -32.63 30.33
N LYS A 6 -9.19 -32.04 29.50
CA LYS A 6 -10.12 -32.77 28.62
C LYS A 6 -9.47 -33.27 27.33
N TYR A 7 -8.26 -32.80 27.00
CA TYR A 7 -7.65 -33.02 25.70
C TYR A 7 -6.35 -33.82 25.82
N GLU A 8 -6.14 -34.72 24.87
CA GLU A 8 -4.92 -35.52 24.73
C GLU A 8 -4.52 -35.62 23.25
N LYS A 9 -3.40 -36.28 22.96
CA LYS A 9 -2.99 -36.54 21.57
C LYS A 9 -3.97 -37.55 20.94
N GLN A 10 -4.62 -37.15 19.86
CA GLN A 10 -5.61 -37.98 19.16
C GLN A 10 -5.10 -38.49 17.79
N TYR A 11 -3.78 -38.60 17.64
CA TYR A 11 -3.10 -39.12 16.45
C TYR A 11 -2.22 -40.32 16.81
N PHE A 12 -1.89 -41.13 15.81
CA PHE A 12 -1.09 -42.34 15.97
C PHE A 12 0.19 -42.24 15.14
N MET A 13 1.34 -42.43 15.78
CA MET A 13 2.61 -42.54 15.05
C MET A 13 2.70 -43.90 14.35
N PRO A 14 3.38 -43.99 13.20
CA PRO A 14 3.70 -45.27 12.59
C PRO A 14 4.45 -46.22 13.53
N PRO A 15 4.27 -47.55 13.41
CA PRO A 15 5.02 -48.53 14.18
C PRO A 15 6.52 -48.51 13.86
N VAL A 16 6.87 -48.15 12.61
CA VAL A 16 8.24 -47.89 12.18
C VAL A 16 8.27 -46.51 11.53
N VAL A 17 9.06 -45.61 12.11
CA VAL A 17 9.18 -44.23 11.66
C VAL A 17 10.41 -44.07 10.77
N THR A 18 10.23 -43.42 9.64
CA THR A 18 11.32 -42.94 8.77
C THR A 18 11.23 -41.42 8.62
N TYR A 19 12.32 -40.80 8.16
CA TYR A 19 12.42 -39.35 7.99
C TYR A 19 13.18 -38.98 6.70
N ASP A 20 13.05 -39.76 5.62
CA ASP A 20 13.82 -39.45 4.39
C ASP A 20 13.30 -38.16 3.73
N TRP A 21 12.04 -37.82 3.95
CA TRP A 21 11.46 -36.54 3.51
C TRP A 21 12.19 -35.32 4.07
N VAL A 22 12.78 -35.40 5.27
CA VAL A 22 13.54 -34.31 5.91
C VAL A 22 14.85 -34.01 5.15
N LYS A 23 15.33 -34.95 4.34
CA LYS A 23 16.55 -34.80 3.54
C LYS A 23 16.31 -34.03 2.23
N LYS A 24 15.05 -33.71 1.91
CA LYS A 24 14.65 -32.92 0.75
C LYS A 24 14.33 -31.50 1.22
N ASP A 25 14.80 -30.50 0.48
CA ASP A 25 14.61 -29.08 0.77
C ASP A 25 13.62 -28.39 -0.17
N ASP A 26 13.27 -29.01 -1.30
CA ASP A 26 12.27 -28.51 -2.25
C ASP A 26 11.44 -29.62 -2.92
N ILE A 27 10.30 -29.22 -3.49
CA ILE A 27 9.46 -30.04 -4.38
C ILE A 27 9.98 -29.81 -5.80
N ASP A 28 10.29 -30.85 -6.55
CA ASP A 28 10.94 -30.72 -7.86
C ASP A 28 9.98 -30.73 -9.07
N HIS A 29 8.72 -31.14 -8.86
CA HIS A 29 7.67 -31.12 -9.89
C HIS A 29 6.27 -30.94 -9.30
N ALA A 30 5.34 -30.46 -10.12
CA ALA A 30 3.94 -30.33 -9.73
C ALA A 30 3.30 -31.72 -9.50
N PRO A 31 2.51 -31.89 -8.43
CA PRO A 31 1.71 -33.10 -8.24
C PRO A 31 0.56 -33.15 -9.24
N ILE A 32 -0.15 -34.29 -9.26
CA ILE A 32 -1.47 -34.34 -9.88
C ILE A 32 -2.41 -33.50 -9.01
N TRP A 33 -3.11 -32.53 -9.63
CA TRP A 33 -4.07 -31.68 -8.94
C TRP A 33 -5.49 -32.18 -9.14
N CYS A 34 -6.21 -32.38 -8.04
CA CYS A 34 -7.65 -32.59 -8.03
C CYS A 34 -8.33 -31.44 -7.30
N SER A 35 -9.16 -30.70 -8.03
CA SER A 35 -10.05 -29.71 -7.40
C SER A 35 -11.27 -30.40 -6.83
N VAL A 36 -11.52 -30.21 -5.54
CA VAL A 36 -12.73 -30.69 -4.85
C VAL A 36 -13.71 -29.55 -4.54
N ASP A 37 -13.56 -28.40 -5.21
CA ASP A 37 -14.38 -27.20 -4.99
C ASP A 37 -15.88 -27.46 -5.20
N LEU A 38 -16.24 -28.26 -6.21
CA LEU A 38 -17.64 -28.52 -6.58
C LEU A 38 -18.34 -29.56 -5.69
N ARG A 39 -17.59 -30.29 -4.87
CA ARG A 39 -18.12 -31.23 -3.86
C ARG A 39 -17.86 -30.73 -2.46
N ASP A 40 -16.60 -30.73 -2.02
CA ASP A 40 -16.25 -30.43 -0.64
C ASP A 40 -16.33 -28.93 -0.33
N GLY A 41 -15.91 -28.10 -1.28
CA GLY A 41 -16.13 -26.66 -1.19
C GLY A 41 -17.62 -26.31 -1.15
N ASN A 42 -18.40 -26.89 -2.07
CA ASN A 42 -19.83 -26.63 -2.20
C ASN A 42 -20.65 -27.03 -0.96
N GLN A 43 -20.39 -28.21 -0.38
CA GLN A 43 -21.17 -28.68 0.78
C GLN A 43 -20.95 -27.83 2.03
N ALA A 44 -19.81 -27.14 2.11
CA ALA A 44 -19.46 -26.27 3.23
C ALA A 44 -20.03 -24.85 3.10
N LEU A 45 -20.66 -24.51 1.98
CA LEU A 45 -21.30 -23.22 1.78
C LEU A 45 -22.60 -23.13 2.60
N VAL A 46 -22.87 -21.94 3.14
CA VAL A 46 -24.16 -21.64 3.80
C VAL A 46 -25.30 -21.75 2.79
N GLU A 47 -25.07 -21.24 1.57
CA GLU A 47 -25.96 -21.34 0.42
C GLU A 47 -25.22 -22.11 -0.68
N PRO A 48 -25.53 -23.40 -0.89
CA PRO A 48 -24.89 -24.20 -1.93
C PRO A 48 -25.13 -23.63 -3.33
N MET A 49 -24.18 -23.84 -4.22
CA MET A 49 -24.25 -23.38 -5.61
C MET A 49 -25.48 -23.96 -6.34
N SER A 50 -26.11 -23.10 -7.13
CA SER A 50 -27.07 -23.48 -8.16
C SER A 50 -26.39 -24.25 -9.31
N LEU A 51 -27.19 -24.86 -10.18
CA LEU A 51 -26.69 -25.60 -11.34
C LEU A 51 -25.83 -24.70 -12.26
N ASP A 52 -26.27 -23.47 -12.52
CA ASP A 52 -25.56 -22.54 -13.40
C ASP A 52 -24.22 -22.08 -12.79
N GLU A 53 -24.22 -21.79 -11.48
CA GLU A 53 -22.99 -21.44 -10.74
C GLU A 53 -21.98 -22.61 -10.73
N LYS A 54 -22.46 -23.85 -10.56
CA LYS A 54 -21.60 -25.04 -10.67
C LYS A 54 -21.00 -25.20 -12.07
N ILE A 55 -21.78 -24.96 -13.13
CA ILE A 55 -21.29 -25.04 -14.51
C ILE A 55 -20.27 -23.93 -14.78
N GLU A 56 -20.52 -22.72 -14.30
CA GLU A 56 -19.58 -21.59 -14.40
C GLU A 56 -18.27 -21.93 -13.68
N PHE A 57 -18.34 -22.42 -12.45
CA PHE A 57 -17.15 -22.77 -11.68
C PHE A 57 -16.40 -23.95 -12.31
N PHE A 58 -17.09 -24.98 -12.80
CA PHE A 58 -16.45 -26.08 -13.54
C PHE A 58 -15.64 -25.59 -14.74
N LYS A 59 -16.21 -24.68 -15.55
CA LYS A 59 -15.50 -24.07 -16.69
C LYS A 59 -14.26 -23.31 -16.25
N MET A 60 -14.36 -22.53 -15.16
CA MET A 60 -13.20 -21.84 -14.61
C MET A 60 -12.10 -22.82 -14.16
N LEU A 61 -12.44 -23.93 -13.50
CA LEU A 61 -11.46 -24.95 -13.09
C LEU A 61 -10.77 -25.60 -14.30
N VAL A 62 -11.52 -25.89 -15.36
CA VAL A 62 -10.96 -26.36 -16.64
C VAL A 62 -10.02 -25.32 -17.25
N GLU A 63 -10.40 -24.05 -17.26
CA GLU A 63 -9.59 -22.94 -17.81
C GLU A 63 -8.30 -22.70 -17.01
N ILE A 64 -8.34 -22.85 -15.68
CA ILE A 64 -7.15 -22.83 -14.81
C ILE A 64 -6.19 -23.97 -15.20
N GLY A 65 -6.71 -25.11 -15.66
CA GLY A 65 -5.92 -26.23 -16.17
C GLY A 65 -6.05 -27.52 -15.37
N PHE A 66 -6.99 -27.62 -14.42
CA PHE A 66 -7.23 -28.87 -13.69
C PHE A 66 -7.58 -30.01 -14.64
N LYS A 67 -6.98 -31.18 -14.41
CA LYS A 67 -7.25 -32.42 -15.17
C LYS A 67 -8.09 -33.41 -14.40
N GLU A 68 -8.18 -33.25 -13.09
CA GLU A 68 -9.09 -34.00 -12.23
C GLU A 68 -9.95 -33.03 -11.42
N ILE A 69 -11.26 -33.22 -11.46
CA ILE A 69 -12.23 -32.34 -10.80
C ILE A 69 -13.31 -33.19 -10.14
N GLU A 70 -13.44 -33.13 -8.82
CA GLU A 70 -14.52 -33.77 -8.08
C GLU A 70 -15.79 -32.93 -8.16
N ILE A 71 -16.72 -33.38 -9.01
CA ILE A 71 -17.90 -32.61 -9.41
C ILE A 71 -19.07 -32.74 -8.45
N GLY A 72 -19.03 -33.67 -7.49
CA GLY A 72 -20.09 -33.80 -6.51
C GLY A 72 -20.24 -35.19 -5.89
N PHE A 73 -21.30 -35.32 -5.09
CA PHE A 73 -21.80 -36.58 -4.56
C PHE A 73 -23.19 -36.85 -5.17
N PRO A 74 -23.26 -37.41 -6.39
CA PRO A 74 -24.50 -37.47 -7.18
C PRO A 74 -25.61 -38.32 -6.56
N ALA A 75 -25.27 -39.24 -5.65
CA ALA A 75 -26.27 -40.02 -4.95
C ALA A 75 -26.93 -39.25 -3.78
N ALA A 76 -26.27 -38.21 -3.25
CA ALA A 76 -26.70 -37.49 -2.04
C ALA A 76 -27.85 -36.50 -2.27
N SER A 77 -27.91 -35.84 -3.43
CA SER A 77 -29.00 -34.91 -3.75
C SER A 77 -29.34 -34.92 -5.25
N GLU A 78 -30.54 -34.45 -5.58
CA GLU A 78 -30.98 -34.34 -6.98
C GLU A 78 -30.16 -33.31 -7.75
N THR A 79 -29.79 -32.18 -7.13
CA THR A 79 -28.96 -31.15 -7.77
C THR A 79 -27.58 -31.70 -8.18
N GLU A 80 -26.94 -32.50 -7.33
CA GLU A 80 -25.66 -33.13 -7.65
C GLU A 80 -25.81 -34.14 -8.81
N TYR A 81 -26.91 -34.89 -8.81
CA TYR A 81 -27.23 -35.82 -9.89
C TYR A 81 -27.42 -35.07 -11.22
N GLN A 82 -28.25 -34.03 -11.23
CA GLN A 82 -28.54 -33.22 -12.42
C GLN A 82 -27.30 -32.50 -12.94
N PHE A 83 -26.43 -32.00 -12.06
CA PHE A 83 -25.16 -31.40 -12.47
C PHE A 83 -24.26 -32.40 -13.19
N CYS A 84 -24.07 -33.60 -12.62
CA CYS A 84 -23.31 -34.68 -13.25
C CYS A 84 -23.90 -35.05 -14.63
N ARG A 85 -25.22 -35.25 -14.72
CA ARG A 85 -25.91 -35.53 -15.99
C ARG A 85 -25.72 -34.41 -17.00
N THR A 86 -25.83 -33.16 -16.57
CA THR A 86 -25.67 -31.98 -17.43
C THR A 86 -24.28 -31.92 -18.06
N LEU A 87 -23.22 -32.15 -17.27
CA LEU A 87 -21.85 -32.15 -17.79
C LEU A 87 -21.64 -33.21 -18.89
N ILE A 88 -22.22 -34.40 -18.70
CA ILE A 88 -22.10 -35.53 -19.63
C ILE A 88 -22.96 -35.29 -20.88
N GLU A 89 -24.25 -35.01 -20.71
CA GLU A 89 -25.24 -34.93 -21.78
C GLU A 89 -25.05 -33.71 -22.69
N GLN A 90 -24.51 -32.62 -22.15
CA GLN A 90 -24.15 -31.43 -22.93
C GLN A 90 -22.69 -31.45 -23.42
N ASN A 91 -21.96 -32.55 -23.21
CA ASN A 91 -20.57 -32.74 -23.64
C ASN A 91 -19.65 -31.59 -23.18
N LEU A 92 -19.77 -31.20 -21.90
CA LEU A 92 -19.01 -30.10 -21.31
C LEU A 92 -17.64 -30.54 -20.77
N ILE A 93 -17.39 -31.85 -20.65
CA ILE A 93 -16.15 -32.42 -20.12
C ILE A 93 -15.11 -32.47 -21.26
N PRO A 94 -14.00 -31.72 -21.18
CA PRO A 94 -12.94 -31.80 -22.18
C PRO A 94 -12.29 -33.18 -22.24
N ALA A 95 -11.70 -33.52 -23.39
CA ALA A 95 -11.13 -34.85 -23.64
C ALA A 95 -9.94 -35.21 -22.73
N ASP A 96 -9.26 -34.22 -22.16
CA ASP A 96 -8.12 -34.38 -21.25
C ASP A 96 -8.49 -34.20 -19.77
N VAL A 97 -9.78 -34.05 -19.45
CA VAL A 97 -10.29 -33.89 -18.08
C VAL A 97 -11.02 -35.15 -17.64
N THR A 98 -10.75 -35.57 -16.41
CA THR A 98 -11.44 -36.67 -15.72
C THR A 98 -12.29 -36.10 -14.60
N ILE A 99 -13.60 -36.36 -14.65
CA ILE A 99 -14.48 -36.03 -13.52
C ILE A 99 -14.31 -37.05 -12.41
N GLN A 100 -14.38 -36.61 -11.16
CA GLN A 100 -14.42 -37.46 -9.97
C GLN A 100 -15.79 -37.34 -9.29
N VAL A 101 -16.33 -38.46 -8.81
CA VAL A 101 -17.58 -38.50 -8.05
C VAL A 101 -17.39 -39.24 -6.74
N LEU A 102 -17.90 -38.66 -5.66
CA LEU A 102 -17.86 -39.26 -4.32
C LEU A 102 -19.01 -40.27 -4.14
N THR A 103 -18.74 -41.36 -3.44
CA THR A 103 -19.76 -42.30 -2.97
C THR A 103 -19.40 -42.89 -1.62
N GLN A 104 -20.40 -43.04 -0.75
CA GLN A 104 -20.24 -43.89 0.44
C GLN A 104 -20.19 -45.36 0.04
N ALA A 105 -19.50 -46.18 0.83
CA ALA A 105 -19.46 -47.64 0.71
C ALA A 105 -20.79 -48.31 1.09
N ARG A 106 -21.88 -47.98 0.38
CA ARG A 106 -23.23 -48.57 0.54
C ARG A 106 -23.79 -48.92 -0.82
N GLU A 107 -24.32 -50.13 -0.95
CA GLU A 107 -24.73 -50.69 -2.25
C GLU A 107 -25.66 -49.79 -3.08
N HIS A 108 -26.76 -49.31 -2.47
CA HIS A 108 -27.74 -48.46 -3.17
C HIS A 108 -27.17 -47.08 -3.56
N ILE A 109 -26.20 -46.55 -2.80
CA ILE A 109 -25.54 -45.28 -3.09
C ILE A 109 -24.58 -45.46 -4.26
N ILE A 110 -23.74 -46.50 -4.22
CA ILE A 110 -22.80 -46.83 -5.30
C ILE A 110 -23.56 -47.05 -6.62
N LYS A 111 -24.65 -47.84 -6.60
CA LYS A 111 -25.49 -48.07 -7.79
C LYS A 111 -26.04 -46.77 -8.37
N LYS A 112 -26.48 -45.83 -7.53
CA LYS A 112 -26.96 -44.52 -7.98
C LYS A 112 -25.83 -43.65 -8.54
N THR A 113 -24.62 -43.72 -7.97
CA THR A 113 -23.44 -43.03 -8.49
C THR A 113 -23.06 -43.54 -9.89
N PHE A 114 -23.05 -44.86 -10.12
CA PHE A 114 -22.83 -45.45 -11.45
C PHE A 114 -23.91 -45.05 -12.46
N ALA A 115 -25.17 -44.95 -12.02
CA ALA A 115 -26.24 -44.45 -12.88
C ALA A 115 -26.01 -42.99 -13.30
N ALA A 116 -25.50 -42.14 -12.39
CA ALA A 116 -25.22 -40.74 -12.68
C ALA A 116 -24.10 -40.57 -13.72
N ILE A 117 -23.04 -41.36 -13.63
CA ILE A 117 -21.86 -41.25 -14.52
C ILE A 117 -21.98 -42.05 -15.81
N LYS A 118 -23.12 -42.71 -16.08
CA LYS A 118 -23.32 -43.48 -17.30
C LYS A 118 -23.12 -42.60 -18.55
N GLY A 119 -22.21 -43.00 -19.43
CA GLY A 119 -21.85 -42.24 -20.63
C GLY A 119 -20.74 -41.21 -20.43
N ALA A 120 -20.17 -41.10 -19.22
CA ALA A 120 -18.96 -40.32 -19.02
C ALA A 120 -17.79 -40.98 -19.79
N PRO A 121 -16.98 -40.21 -20.54
CA PRO A 121 -15.85 -40.77 -21.29
C PRO A 121 -14.78 -41.35 -20.37
N ARG A 122 -14.58 -40.71 -19.21
CA ARG A 122 -13.71 -41.16 -18.12
C ARG A 122 -14.19 -40.60 -16.79
N ALA A 123 -14.10 -41.39 -15.72
CA ALA A 123 -14.45 -40.93 -14.38
C ALA A 123 -13.64 -41.64 -13.29
N VAL A 124 -13.28 -40.89 -12.24
CA VAL A 124 -12.83 -41.46 -10.96
C VAL A 124 -14.04 -41.71 -10.08
N VAL A 125 -14.21 -42.95 -9.61
CA VAL A 125 -15.23 -43.28 -8.60
C VAL A 125 -14.55 -43.37 -7.24
N HIS A 126 -14.75 -42.33 -6.43
CA HIS A 126 -14.16 -42.20 -5.10
C HIS A 126 -15.09 -42.81 -4.05
N VAL A 127 -14.72 -44.00 -3.55
CA VAL A 127 -15.43 -44.68 -2.46
C VAL A 127 -14.72 -44.45 -1.13
N TYR A 128 -15.48 -44.19 -0.07
CA TYR A 128 -14.91 -44.00 1.26
C TYR A 128 -15.76 -44.62 2.37
N ASN A 129 -15.09 -44.86 3.50
CA ASN A 129 -15.72 -45.09 4.80
C ASN A 129 -14.76 -44.64 5.91
N SER A 130 -15.31 -44.20 7.03
CA SER A 130 -14.47 -43.75 8.14
C SER A 130 -13.80 -44.92 8.86
N THR A 131 -12.54 -44.72 9.23
CA THR A 131 -11.73 -45.75 9.89
C THR A 131 -11.22 -45.35 11.26
N SER A 132 -11.40 -44.10 11.70
CA SER A 132 -10.83 -43.61 12.98
C SER A 132 -11.38 -44.31 14.21
N VAL A 133 -10.55 -44.41 15.26
CA VAL A 133 -10.93 -45.03 16.54
C VAL A 133 -12.26 -44.48 17.06
N ALA A 134 -12.37 -43.15 17.11
CA ALA A 134 -13.57 -42.46 17.59
C ALA A 134 -14.82 -42.84 16.78
N GLN A 135 -14.73 -42.88 15.45
CA GLN A 135 -15.89 -43.24 14.63
C GLN A 135 -16.23 -44.73 14.74
N ARG A 136 -15.24 -45.63 14.80
CA ARG A 136 -15.48 -47.07 15.00
C ARG A 136 -16.21 -47.34 16.31
N GLU A 137 -15.76 -46.72 17.41
CA GLU A 137 -16.30 -46.95 18.75
C GLU A 137 -17.62 -46.21 19.01
N GLN A 138 -17.75 -44.96 18.56
CA GLN A 138 -18.84 -44.07 18.96
C GLN A 138 -19.95 -43.98 17.91
N VAL A 139 -19.62 -44.08 16.62
CA VAL A 139 -20.58 -43.91 15.51
C VAL A 139 -21.04 -45.27 14.99
N PHE A 140 -20.11 -46.09 14.49
CA PHE A 140 -20.44 -47.39 13.88
C PHE A 140 -20.70 -48.48 14.92
N LYS A 141 -20.07 -48.38 16.09
CA LYS A 141 -20.06 -49.42 17.13
C LYS A 141 -19.65 -50.78 16.54
N LYS A 142 -18.60 -50.76 15.72
CA LYS A 142 -18.05 -51.90 14.98
C LYS A 142 -16.56 -52.04 15.27
N ASP A 143 -16.07 -53.27 15.27
CA ASP A 143 -14.64 -53.56 15.39
C ASP A 143 -13.88 -53.29 14.08
N LYS A 144 -12.56 -53.47 14.12
CA LYS A 144 -11.65 -53.30 12.98
C LYS A 144 -12.04 -54.19 11.79
N GLU A 145 -12.35 -55.47 12.02
CA GLU A 145 -12.68 -56.40 10.93
C GLU A 145 -13.97 -56.01 10.20
N HIS A 146 -15.02 -55.64 10.93
CA HIS A 146 -16.27 -55.21 10.33
C HIS A 146 -16.14 -53.90 9.54
N VAL A 147 -15.31 -52.96 10.00
CA VAL A 147 -15.09 -51.69 9.29
C VAL A 147 -14.21 -51.90 8.05
N LYS A 148 -13.20 -52.76 8.12
CA LYS A 148 -12.41 -53.19 6.97
C LYS A 148 -13.28 -53.89 5.91
N GLN A 149 -14.23 -54.73 6.34
CA GLN A 149 -15.13 -55.43 5.42
C GLN A 149 -16.01 -54.45 4.61
N ILE A 150 -16.44 -53.33 5.20
CA ILE A 150 -17.19 -52.29 4.47
C ILE A 150 -16.38 -51.74 3.29
N ALA A 151 -15.08 -51.51 3.50
CA ALA A 151 -14.17 -51.04 2.44
C ALA A 151 -14.03 -52.10 1.33
N ILE A 152 -13.82 -53.37 1.70
CA ILE A 152 -13.69 -54.51 0.78
C ILE A 152 -14.97 -54.67 -0.06
N ASP A 153 -16.14 -54.66 0.57
CA ASP A 153 -17.43 -54.82 -0.10
C ASP A 153 -17.68 -53.67 -1.09
N GLY A 154 -17.37 -52.43 -0.67
CA GLY A 154 -17.45 -51.25 -1.54
C GLY A 154 -16.52 -51.36 -2.75
N ALA A 155 -15.26 -51.74 -2.53
CA ALA A 155 -14.26 -51.94 -3.58
C ALA A 155 -14.68 -53.03 -4.59
N ALA A 156 -15.22 -54.15 -4.10
CA ALA A 156 -15.70 -55.24 -4.93
C ALA A 156 -16.91 -54.81 -5.79
N LEU A 157 -17.85 -54.06 -5.20
CA LEU A 157 -19.01 -53.57 -5.93
C LEU A 157 -18.65 -52.54 -7.02
N LEU A 158 -17.67 -51.66 -6.76
CA LEU A 158 -17.16 -50.72 -7.77
C LEU A 158 -16.63 -51.48 -9.00
N LYS A 159 -15.83 -52.52 -8.76
CA LYS A 159 -15.29 -53.38 -9.83
C LYS A 159 -16.41 -54.07 -10.62
N GLU A 160 -17.38 -54.67 -9.92
CA GLU A 160 -18.52 -55.34 -10.55
C GLU A 160 -19.35 -54.38 -11.43
N LEU A 161 -19.59 -53.15 -10.96
CA LEU A 161 -20.41 -52.19 -11.69
C LEU A 161 -19.65 -51.52 -12.84
N ALA A 162 -18.34 -51.29 -12.69
CA ALA A 162 -17.49 -50.80 -13.76
C ALA A 162 -17.45 -51.78 -14.94
N ASP A 163 -17.33 -53.09 -14.68
CA ASP A 163 -17.36 -54.13 -15.73
C ASP A 163 -18.70 -54.17 -16.50
N LYS A 164 -19.77 -53.62 -15.90
CA LYS A 164 -21.14 -53.58 -16.47
C LYS A 164 -21.54 -52.22 -17.03
N THR A 165 -20.67 -51.21 -16.94
CA THR A 165 -20.96 -49.84 -17.35
C THR A 165 -19.98 -49.43 -18.42
N ASP A 166 -20.48 -48.90 -19.55
CA ASP A 166 -19.60 -48.35 -20.58
C ASP A 166 -18.90 -47.08 -20.07
N GLY A 167 -17.57 -47.06 -20.13
CA GLY A 167 -16.74 -45.93 -19.71
C GLY A 167 -15.34 -46.37 -19.30
N ASN A 168 -14.42 -45.41 -19.16
CA ASN A 168 -13.11 -45.66 -18.56
C ASN A 168 -13.11 -45.21 -17.09
N PHE A 169 -13.04 -46.16 -16.16
CA PHE A 169 -13.16 -45.89 -14.73
C PHE A 169 -11.84 -46.12 -14.00
N THR A 170 -11.44 -45.11 -13.22
CA THR A 170 -10.39 -45.24 -12.20
C THR A 170 -11.06 -45.27 -10.83
N PHE A 171 -10.50 -46.03 -9.89
CA PHE A 171 -11.03 -46.09 -8.53
C PHE A 171 -10.16 -45.31 -7.57
N GLU A 172 -10.82 -44.63 -6.62
CA GLU A 172 -10.19 -43.99 -5.48
C GLU A 172 -10.78 -44.53 -4.18
N TYR A 173 -9.92 -44.83 -3.20
CA TYR A 173 -10.33 -45.18 -1.84
C TYR A 173 -9.76 -44.21 -0.81
N SER A 174 -10.63 -43.76 0.10
CA SER A 174 -10.24 -42.99 1.29
C SER A 174 -10.61 -43.73 2.59
N PRO A 175 -9.64 -44.08 3.46
CA PRO A 175 -9.89 -44.36 4.86
C PRO A 175 -10.20 -43.03 5.58
N GLU A 176 -11.46 -42.60 5.57
CA GLU A 176 -11.85 -41.29 6.09
C GLU A 176 -11.55 -41.18 7.60
N SER A 177 -11.17 -39.97 8.03
CA SER A 177 -10.56 -39.73 9.33
C SER A 177 -9.22 -40.48 9.54
N PHE A 178 -8.40 -40.60 8.48
CA PHE A 178 -7.10 -41.28 8.50
C PHE A 178 -6.19 -40.83 9.66
N THR A 179 -6.09 -39.52 9.92
CA THR A 179 -5.27 -38.96 11.00
C THR A 179 -5.68 -39.38 12.41
N GLY A 180 -6.92 -39.86 12.59
CA GLY A 180 -7.44 -40.46 13.84
C GLY A 180 -7.49 -42.00 13.81
N THR A 181 -6.84 -42.63 12.83
CA THR A 181 -6.77 -44.09 12.65
C THR A 181 -5.38 -44.59 13.04
N GLU A 182 -5.28 -45.77 13.64
CA GLU A 182 -3.98 -46.40 13.89
C GLU A 182 -3.30 -46.75 12.55
N MET A 183 -2.01 -46.41 12.41
CA MET A 183 -1.32 -46.44 11.10
C MET A 183 -1.18 -47.84 10.51
N ASP A 184 -0.95 -48.85 11.35
CA ASP A 184 -0.92 -50.26 10.94
C ASP A 184 -2.28 -50.73 10.41
N TYR A 185 -3.36 -50.34 11.08
CA TYR A 185 -4.72 -50.64 10.65
C TYR A 185 -5.14 -49.86 9.39
N ALA A 186 -4.79 -48.57 9.28
CA ALA A 186 -5.04 -47.78 8.07
C ALA A 186 -4.36 -48.42 6.84
N LEU A 187 -3.09 -48.87 7.01
CA LEU A 187 -2.37 -49.60 5.98
C LEU A 187 -3.04 -50.94 5.64
N GLU A 188 -3.49 -51.69 6.64
CA GLU A 188 -4.20 -52.96 6.44
C GLU A 188 -5.47 -52.78 5.60
N VAL A 189 -6.29 -51.77 5.92
CA VAL A 189 -7.54 -51.48 5.18
C VAL A 189 -7.22 -51.09 3.74
N CYS A 190 -6.25 -50.20 3.51
CA CYS A 190 -5.84 -49.82 2.15
C CYS A 190 -5.33 -51.03 1.36
N ASN A 191 -4.48 -51.86 1.96
CA ASN A 191 -3.95 -53.06 1.32
C ASN A 191 -5.05 -54.08 1.00
N ALA A 192 -6.09 -54.20 1.84
CA ALA A 192 -7.22 -55.08 1.57
C ALA A 192 -8.05 -54.59 0.37
N VAL A 193 -8.27 -53.28 0.24
CA VAL A 193 -8.90 -52.69 -0.95
C VAL A 193 -8.04 -52.92 -2.20
N LEU A 194 -6.73 -52.74 -2.09
CA LEU A 194 -5.79 -53.00 -3.19
C LEU A 194 -5.75 -54.47 -3.61
N ASP A 195 -5.90 -55.42 -2.68
CA ASP A 195 -5.98 -56.85 -3.01
C ASP A 195 -7.25 -57.21 -3.82
N VAL A 196 -8.32 -56.39 -3.73
CA VAL A 196 -9.53 -56.52 -4.55
C VAL A 196 -9.32 -55.92 -5.95
N TRP A 197 -8.72 -54.73 -6.02
CA TRP A 197 -8.54 -54.01 -7.29
C TRP A 197 -7.37 -54.51 -8.11
N GLN A 198 -6.28 -54.95 -7.47
CA GLN A 198 -5.04 -55.46 -8.08
C GLN A 198 -4.49 -54.51 -9.16
N PRO A 199 -4.16 -53.26 -8.80
CA PRO A 199 -3.74 -52.27 -9.77
C PRO A 199 -2.37 -52.60 -10.38
N THR A 200 -2.11 -52.03 -11.56
CA THR A 200 -0.85 -52.20 -12.29
C THR A 200 -0.28 -50.84 -12.66
N PRO A 201 1.02 -50.73 -13.02
CA PRO A 201 1.60 -49.46 -13.44
C PRO A 201 0.87 -48.78 -14.62
N ASP A 202 0.27 -49.57 -15.52
CA ASP A 202 -0.49 -49.08 -16.68
C ASP A 202 -1.96 -48.77 -16.36
N ASN A 203 -2.49 -49.31 -15.25
CA ASN A 203 -3.84 -49.06 -14.78
C ASN A 203 -3.82 -48.83 -13.27
N LYS A 204 -3.50 -47.59 -12.90
CA LYS A 204 -3.34 -47.18 -11.51
C LYS A 204 -4.67 -46.92 -10.83
N VAL A 205 -4.70 -47.13 -9.51
CA VAL A 205 -5.78 -46.68 -8.62
C VAL A 205 -5.26 -45.60 -7.69
N ILE A 206 -6.17 -44.88 -7.05
CA ILE A 206 -5.83 -43.80 -6.11
C ILE A 206 -6.10 -44.28 -4.69
N ILE A 207 -5.12 -44.09 -3.79
CA ILE A 207 -5.35 -44.18 -2.36
C ILE A 207 -5.18 -42.78 -1.79
N ASN A 208 -6.27 -42.21 -1.30
CA ASN A 208 -6.30 -40.85 -0.78
C ASN A 208 -6.28 -40.87 0.74
N LEU A 209 -5.36 -40.12 1.34
CA LEU A 209 -5.12 -40.09 2.78
C LEU A 209 -5.52 -38.73 3.35
N PRO A 210 -6.76 -38.60 3.86
CA PRO A 210 -7.25 -37.30 4.31
C PRO A 210 -6.81 -36.96 5.73
N ALA A 211 -6.34 -35.73 5.94
CA ALA A 211 -6.37 -35.13 7.27
C ALA A 211 -7.77 -34.53 7.50
N THR A 212 -8.79 -35.39 7.59
CA THR A 212 -10.21 -34.99 7.75
C THR A 212 -10.39 -34.01 8.91
N VAL A 213 -9.65 -34.25 9.99
CA VAL A 213 -9.36 -33.24 11.00
C VAL A 213 -7.85 -33.14 11.13
N GLU A 214 -7.32 -31.93 11.01
CA GLU A 214 -5.91 -31.66 11.28
C GLU A 214 -5.67 -31.74 12.80
N ASN A 215 -5.26 -32.90 13.32
CA ASN A 215 -5.14 -33.16 14.76
C ASN A 215 -3.67 -33.20 15.27
N ALA A 216 -2.70 -33.04 14.38
CA ALA A 216 -1.27 -33.13 14.67
C ALA A 216 -0.48 -31.99 14.00
N MET A 217 0.84 -31.95 14.23
CA MET A 217 1.72 -31.05 13.49
C MET A 217 2.04 -31.65 12.11
N PRO A 218 2.34 -30.83 11.08
CA PRO A 218 2.60 -31.29 9.71
C PRO A 218 3.67 -32.39 9.58
N HIS A 219 4.74 -32.35 10.37
CA HIS A 219 5.78 -33.38 10.33
C HIS A 219 5.28 -34.77 10.78
N VAL A 220 4.26 -34.83 11.64
CA VAL A 220 3.62 -36.10 12.02
C VAL A 220 2.86 -36.65 10.81
N PHE A 221 2.09 -35.81 10.12
CA PHE A 221 1.38 -36.22 8.91
C PHE A 221 2.36 -36.69 7.83
N ALA A 222 3.42 -35.95 7.54
CA ALA A 222 4.47 -36.36 6.60
C ALA A 222 5.10 -37.73 6.97
N THR A 223 5.32 -37.96 8.27
CA THR A 223 5.83 -39.25 8.75
C THR A 223 4.83 -40.39 8.54
N GLN A 224 3.54 -40.14 8.72
CA GLN A 224 2.46 -41.09 8.42
C GLN A 224 2.38 -41.38 6.92
N ILE A 225 2.48 -40.35 6.06
CA ILE A 225 2.49 -40.49 4.61
C ILE A 225 3.70 -41.31 4.14
N GLU A 226 4.91 -41.03 4.65
CA GLU A 226 6.10 -41.78 4.27
C GLU A 226 5.99 -43.26 4.65
N TYR A 227 5.40 -43.55 5.82
CA TYR A 227 5.13 -44.92 6.25
C TYR A 227 4.15 -45.62 5.29
N MET A 228 3.04 -44.97 4.93
CA MET A 228 2.07 -45.52 3.97
C MET A 228 2.74 -45.77 2.61
N ASN A 229 3.47 -44.77 2.10
CA ASN A 229 4.19 -44.82 0.84
C ASN A 229 5.15 -46.04 0.75
N LYS A 230 5.87 -46.34 1.84
CA LYS A 230 6.87 -47.43 1.89
C LYS A 230 6.29 -48.82 2.11
N ASN A 231 5.09 -48.93 2.69
CA ASN A 231 4.56 -50.21 3.15
C ASN A 231 3.29 -50.67 2.40
N MET A 232 2.75 -49.83 1.51
CA MET A 232 1.58 -50.16 0.71
C MET A 232 1.92 -51.19 -0.37
N LYS A 233 1.04 -52.19 -0.55
CA LYS A 233 1.14 -53.16 -1.63
C LYS A 233 0.91 -52.49 -2.98
N TYR A 234 1.40 -53.10 -4.06
CA TYR A 234 1.19 -52.63 -5.42
C TYR A 234 1.60 -51.16 -5.64
N ARG A 235 2.62 -50.66 -4.92
CA ARG A 235 2.94 -49.23 -4.85
C ARG A 235 3.10 -48.55 -6.22
N ASP A 236 3.70 -49.22 -7.21
CA ASP A 236 3.87 -48.69 -8.57
C ASP A 236 2.55 -48.55 -9.34
N GLY A 237 1.52 -49.30 -8.94
CA GLY A 237 0.14 -49.21 -9.41
C GLY A 237 -0.74 -48.25 -8.59
N VAL A 238 -0.19 -47.54 -7.61
CA VAL A 238 -0.94 -46.60 -6.78
C VAL A 238 -0.51 -45.16 -7.06
N VAL A 239 -1.48 -44.27 -7.16
CA VAL A 239 -1.30 -42.83 -7.02
C VAL A 239 -1.65 -42.48 -5.57
N LEU A 240 -0.64 -42.07 -4.79
CA LEU A 240 -0.84 -41.71 -3.39
C LEU A 240 -1.31 -40.25 -3.31
N SER A 241 -2.56 -40.04 -2.88
CA SER A 241 -3.21 -38.74 -2.81
C SER A 241 -3.29 -38.21 -1.38
N LEU A 242 -3.18 -36.90 -1.20
CA LEU A 242 -3.38 -36.21 0.07
C LEU A 242 -4.62 -35.33 0.01
N HIS A 243 -5.39 -35.30 1.10
CA HIS A 243 -6.54 -34.41 1.26
C HIS A 243 -6.50 -33.76 2.65
N PRO A 244 -5.62 -32.76 2.87
CA PRO A 244 -5.52 -32.11 4.17
C PRO A 244 -6.55 -31.01 4.35
N HIS A 245 -7.28 -31.04 5.48
CA HIS A 245 -7.98 -29.87 6.01
C HIS A 245 -7.05 -28.97 6.83
N ASN A 246 -7.58 -27.89 7.39
CA ASN A 246 -6.79 -26.79 7.95
C ASN A 246 -7.11 -26.45 9.43
N ASP A 247 -7.56 -27.42 10.23
CA ASP A 247 -8.08 -27.16 11.59
C ASP A 247 -7.03 -26.55 12.55
N ARG A 248 -5.74 -26.73 12.28
CA ARG A 248 -4.61 -26.14 13.03
C ARG A 248 -3.87 -25.08 12.21
N GLY A 249 -4.44 -24.65 11.09
CA GLY A 249 -3.89 -23.64 10.20
C GLY A 249 -2.64 -24.10 9.44
N CYS A 250 -2.40 -25.41 9.31
CA CYS A 250 -1.18 -25.94 8.72
C CYS A 250 -1.43 -26.85 7.49
N GLY A 251 -2.61 -26.83 6.88
CA GLY A 251 -2.96 -27.70 5.75
C GLY A 251 -2.00 -27.59 4.56
N VAL A 252 -1.53 -26.38 4.24
CA VAL A 252 -0.51 -26.13 3.20
C VAL A 252 0.81 -26.84 3.55
N ALA A 253 1.30 -26.66 4.78
CA ALA A 253 2.53 -27.32 5.22
C ALA A 253 2.38 -28.84 5.29
N ALA A 254 1.20 -29.36 5.67
CA ALA A 254 0.93 -30.79 5.66
C ALA A 254 1.00 -31.38 4.24
N ALA A 255 0.45 -30.67 3.24
CA ALA A 255 0.55 -31.07 1.85
C ALA A 255 1.99 -31.03 1.32
N GLU A 256 2.72 -29.93 1.50
CA GLU A 256 4.10 -29.80 1.02
C GLU A 256 5.02 -30.88 1.62
N LEU A 257 4.97 -31.08 2.94
CA LEU A 257 5.77 -32.12 3.58
C LEU A 257 5.32 -33.53 3.20
N GLY A 258 4.03 -33.73 2.93
CA GLY A 258 3.49 -34.98 2.41
C GLY A 258 3.96 -35.29 0.99
N LEU A 259 4.13 -34.28 0.14
CA LEU A 259 4.77 -34.43 -1.19
C LEU A 259 6.23 -34.86 -1.04
N LEU A 260 6.99 -34.23 -0.12
CA LEU A 260 8.36 -34.67 0.18
C LEU A 260 8.41 -36.12 0.68
N ALA A 261 7.38 -36.56 1.40
CA ALA A 261 7.20 -37.94 1.87
C ALA A 261 6.82 -38.96 0.79
N GLY A 262 6.55 -38.50 -0.44
CA GLY A 262 6.33 -39.33 -1.63
C GLY A 262 4.88 -39.52 -2.02
N ALA A 263 4.01 -38.55 -1.69
CA ALA A 263 2.71 -38.44 -2.32
C ALA A 263 2.83 -37.94 -3.77
N ASP A 264 1.89 -38.37 -4.61
CA ASP A 264 1.85 -38.12 -6.06
C ASP A 264 0.79 -37.08 -6.44
N ARG A 265 -0.22 -36.89 -5.57
CA ARG A 265 -1.46 -36.16 -5.87
C ARG A 265 -1.96 -35.36 -4.68
N ILE A 266 -2.58 -34.20 -4.94
CA ILE A 266 -3.22 -33.34 -3.94
C ILE A 266 -4.67 -33.10 -4.31
N GLU A 267 -5.56 -33.33 -3.35
CA GLU A 267 -6.93 -32.82 -3.35
C GLU A 267 -7.03 -31.55 -2.50
N GLY A 268 -7.70 -30.53 -3.03
CA GLY A 268 -7.89 -29.28 -2.33
C GLY A 268 -8.84 -28.35 -3.08
N THR A 269 -8.91 -27.10 -2.62
CA THR A 269 -9.83 -26.11 -3.17
C THR A 269 -9.11 -24.81 -3.48
N LEU A 270 -9.74 -23.97 -4.30
CA LEU A 270 -9.28 -22.60 -4.48
C LEU A 270 -9.53 -21.80 -3.19
N PHE A 271 -8.52 -21.05 -2.77
CA PHE A 271 -8.56 -20.18 -1.59
C PHE A 271 -8.87 -20.91 -0.27
N GLY A 272 -8.70 -22.24 -0.24
CA GLY A 272 -8.91 -23.07 0.95
C GLY A 272 -10.37 -23.14 1.39
N ASN A 273 -11.33 -23.14 0.47
CA ASN A 273 -12.73 -23.44 0.79
C ASN A 273 -12.92 -24.89 1.31
N GLY A 274 -14.01 -25.15 2.03
CA GLY A 274 -14.38 -26.48 2.48
C GLY A 274 -14.81 -26.49 3.93
N GLU A 275 -15.04 -27.70 4.46
CA GLU A 275 -15.57 -27.89 5.79
C GLU A 275 -14.78 -27.17 6.90
N ARG A 276 -15.48 -26.46 7.80
CA ARG A 276 -14.95 -25.76 8.99
C ARG A 276 -13.89 -24.70 8.69
N THR A 277 -12.63 -25.13 8.60
CA THR A 277 -11.44 -24.32 8.37
C THR A 277 -10.95 -24.40 6.93
N GLY A 278 -11.60 -25.24 6.12
CA GLY A 278 -11.31 -25.42 4.72
C GLY A 278 -10.43 -26.61 4.41
N ASN A 279 -10.37 -26.93 3.11
CA ASN A 279 -9.33 -27.77 2.53
C ASN A 279 -8.03 -26.98 2.38
N VAL A 280 -6.95 -27.67 2.02
CA VAL A 280 -5.72 -27.02 1.59
C VAL A 280 -5.97 -26.12 0.38
N ASP A 281 -5.39 -24.92 0.41
CA ASP A 281 -5.48 -23.96 -0.69
C ASP A 281 -4.52 -24.33 -1.81
N ILE A 282 -5.07 -24.79 -2.93
CA ILE A 282 -4.30 -25.16 -4.12
C ILE A 282 -3.58 -23.95 -4.73
N ILE A 283 -4.16 -22.75 -4.66
CA ILE A 283 -3.51 -21.54 -5.18
C ILE A 283 -2.23 -21.28 -4.40
N THR A 284 -2.29 -21.39 -3.07
CA THR A 284 -1.11 -21.22 -2.23
C THR A 284 -0.03 -22.27 -2.56
N LEU A 285 -0.39 -23.55 -2.66
CA LEU A 285 0.57 -24.62 -3.00
C LEU A 285 1.23 -24.42 -4.37
N ALA A 286 0.41 -24.16 -5.39
CA ALA A 286 0.89 -23.96 -6.75
C ALA A 286 1.76 -22.71 -6.88
N MET A 287 1.39 -21.62 -6.20
CA MET A 287 2.17 -20.38 -6.23
C MET A 287 3.44 -20.46 -5.37
N ASN A 288 3.47 -21.29 -4.33
CA ASN A 288 4.71 -21.62 -3.62
C ASN A 288 5.70 -22.29 -4.56
N MET A 289 5.26 -23.29 -5.35
CA MET A 289 6.08 -23.91 -6.40
C MET A 289 6.54 -22.89 -7.46
N PHE A 290 5.61 -22.06 -7.96
CA PHE A 290 5.92 -21.00 -8.93
C PHE A 290 7.01 -20.05 -8.41
N SER A 291 6.92 -19.62 -7.15
CA SER A 291 7.90 -18.71 -6.53
C SER A 291 9.29 -19.33 -6.40
N HIS A 292 9.40 -20.66 -6.41
CA HIS A 292 10.65 -21.41 -6.43
C HIS A 292 11.11 -21.79 -7.86
N GLY A 293 10.38 -21.36 -8.89
CA GLY A 293 10.72 -21.62 -10.30
C GLY A 293 10.23 -22.97 -10.84
N ILE A 294 9.32 -23.64 -10.14
CA ILE A 294 8.68 -24.87 -10.60
C ILE A 294 7.34 -24.52 -11.24
N ASP A 295 7.11 -24.99 -12.46
CA ASP A 295 5.84 -24.81 -13.18
C ASP A 295 4.74 -25.65 -12.51
N PRO A 296 3.71 -25.03 -11.88
CA PRO A 296 2.66 -25.76 -11.19
C PRO A 296 1.65 -26.42 -12.13
N LYS A 297 1.74 -26.20 -13.46
CA LYS A 297 0.78 -26.68 -14.46
C LYS A 297 -0.65 -26.14 -14.30
N LEU A 298 -0.81 -25.07 -13.52
CA LEU A 298 -2.07 -24.33 -13.34
C LEU A 298 -1.84 -22.85 -13.66
N ASN A 299 -2.84 -22.21 -14.27
CA ASN A 299 -2.77 -20.84 -14.73
C ASN A 299 -3.44 -19.86 -13.75
N PHE A 300 -2.64 -19.05 -13.08
CA PHE A 300 -3.09 -17.99 -12.18
C PHE A 300 -2.72 -16.58 -12.64
N SER A 301 -2.52 -16.39 -13.95
CA SER A 301 -2.05 -15.13 -14.53
C SER A 301 -3.02 -13.95 -14.36
N ASN A 302 -4.26 -14.21 -13.97
CA ASN A 302 -5.27 -13.18 -13.67
C ASN A 302 -6.01 -13.48 -12.36
N MET A 303 -5.30 -13.33 -11.24
CA MET A 303 -5.80 -13.64 -9.91
C MET A 303 -7.06 -12.83 -9.55
N SER A 304 -7.15 -11.57 -9.98
CA SER A 304 -8.30 -10.70 -9.69
C SER A 304 -9.60 -11.25 -10.29
N SER A 305 -9.55 -11.73 -11.54
CA SER A 305 -10.71 -12.33 -12.19
C SER A 305 -11.13 -13.64 -11.51
N LEU A 306 -10.17 -14.45 -11.06
CA LEU A 306 -10.45 -15.69 -10.33
C LEU A 306 -11.14 -15.42 -8.99
N VAL A 307 -10.65 -14.42 -8.25
CA VAL A 307 -11.29 -13.98 -6.99
C VAL A 307 -12.73 -13.51 -7.27
N GLU A 308 -12.96 -12.72 -8.33
CA GLU A 308 -14.30 -12.21 -8.65
C GLU A 308 -15.29 -13.35 -8.95
N VAL A 309 -14.92 -14.31 -9.81
CA VAL A 309 -15.77 -15.45 -10.14
C VAL A 309 -16.00 -16.31 -8.90
N TYR A 310 -14.94 -16.64 -8.16
CA TYR A 310 -15.04 -17.44 -6.93
C TYR A 310 -15.98 -16.80 -5.90
N GLU A 311 -15.80 -15.52 -5.56
CA GLU A 311 -16.66 -14.84 -4.59
C GLU A 311 -18.12 -14.74 -5.07
N ARG A 312 -18.33 -14.61 -6.38
CA ARG A 312 -19.66 -14.57 -6.99
C ARG A 312 -20.37 -15.93 -6.85
N VAL A 313 -19.75 -17.01 -7.31
CA VAL A 313 -20.40 -18.33 -7.38
C VAL A 313 -20.50 -19.01 -6.02
N THR A 314 -19.57 -18.73 -5.10
CA THR A 314 -19.59 -19.35 -3.75
C THR A 314 -20.28 -18.50 -2.69
N GLY A 315 -20.47 -17.21 -2.94
CA GLY A 315 -20.89 -16.24 -1.93
C GLY A 315 -19.86 -15.97 -0.82
N MET A 316 -18.69 -16.62 -0.87
CA MET A 316 -17.59 -16.47 0.08
C MET A 316 -16.78 -15.20 -0.21
N ARG A 317 -15.89 -14.83 0.73
CA ARG A 317 -14.94 -13.73 0.55
C ARG A 317 -13.51 -14.21 0.72
N VAL A 318 -12.65 -13.81 -0.21
CA VAL A 318 -11.20 -14.05 -0.11
C VAL A 318 -10.63 -13.07 0.91
N HIS A 319 -9.99 -13.61 1.94
CA HIS A 319 -9.44 -12.78 3.01
C HIS A 319 -8.37 -11.82 2.46
N GLU A 320 -8.29 -10.60 3.02
CA GLU A 320 -7.36 -9.56 2.56
C GLU A 320 -5.88 -9.98 2.61
N ARG A 321 -5.56 -10.98 3.43
CA ARG A 321 -4.22 -11.56 3.60
C ARG A 321 -4.07 -12.98 3.05
N GLN A 322 -5.03 -13.46 2.25
CA GLN A 322 -4.90 -14.75 1.57
C GLN A 322 -3.63 -14.73 0.71
N PRO A 323 -2.68 -15.67 0.86
CA PRO A 323 -1.45 -15.67 0.07
C PRO A 323 -1.72 -15.49 -1.43
N TYR A 324 -0.90 -14.68 -2.09
CA TYR A 324 -0.96 -14.36 -3.53
C TYR A 324 -2.20 -13.60 -4.04
N ALA A 325 -3.37 -13.76 -3.42
CA ALA A 325 -4.64 -13.23 -3.92
C ALA A 325 -5.22 -12.07 -3.09
N GLY A 326 -4.93 -12.06 -1.79
CA GLY A 326 -5.47 -11.08 -0.85
C GLY A 326 -5.18 -9.65 -1.26
N LYS A 327 -6.07 -8.71 -0.92
CA LYS A 327 -5.93 -7.29 -1.28
C LYS A 327 -4.64 -6.65 -0.77
N LEU A 328 -4.07 -7.14 0.34
CA LEU A 328 -2.93 -6.55 1.03
C LEU A 328 -1.59 -7.24 0.78
N VAL A 329 -1.56 -8.34 0.01
CA VAL A 329 -0.34 -9.18 -0.09
C VAL A 329 0.78 -8.57 -0.92
N PHE A 330 0.45 -7.62 -1.80
CA PHE A 330 1.42 -6.83 -2.57
C PHE A 330 1.47 -5.37 -2.12
N THR A 331 1.13 -5.10 -0.85
CA THR A 331 1.14 -3.76 -0.25
C THR A 331 2.23 -3.65 0.80
N ALA A 332 3.03 -2.58 0.72
CA ALA A 332 3.99 -2.23 1.76
C ALA A 332 3.55 -0.96 2.49
N PHE A 333 3.23 -1.08 3.79
CA PHE A 333 2.84 0.07 4.62
C PHE A 333 4.02 0.83 5.23
N SER A 334 5.17 0.17 5.36
CA SER A 334 6.38 0.80 5.91
C SER A 334 7.12 1.59 4.84
N GLY A 335 7.44 2.86 5.14
CA GLY A 335 8.23 3.69 4.23
C GLY A 335 9.62 3.12 3.92
N SER A 336 10.24 2.37 4.85
CA SER A 336 11.52 1.70 4.57
C SER A 336 11.36 0.52 3.61
N HIS A 337 10.26 -0.23 3.68
CA HIS A 337 9.97 -1.31 2.75
C HIS A 337 9.66 -0.75 1.35
N GLN A 338 8.89 0.34 1.29
CA GLN A 338 8.59 1.04 0.03
C GLN A 338 9.87 1.53 -0.66
N ASP A 339 10.79 2.15 0.09
CA ASP A 339 12.09 2.59 -0.43
C ASP A 339 12.93 1.41 -0.97
N ALA A 340 12.98 0.29 -0.24
CA ALA A 340 13.70 -0.90 -0.68
C ALA A 340 13.08 -1.54 -1.92
N ILE A 341 11.74 -1.63 -2.00
CA ILE A 341 11.01 -2.11 -3.18
C ILE A 341 11.33 -1.20 -4.38
N ALA A 342 11.22 0.12 -4.21
CA ALA A 342 11.50 1.07 -5.29
C ALA A 342 12.93 0.93 -5.84
N LYS A 343 13.92 0.74 -4.95
CA LYS A 343 15.31 0.49 -5.34
C LYS A 343 15.48 -0.85 -6.06
N GLY A 344 14.83 -1.92 -5.58
CA GLY A 344 14.84 -3.23 -6.24
C GLY A 344 14.22 -3.17 -7.65
N MET A 345 13.08 -2.49 -7.79
CA MET A 345 12.44 -2.29 -9.10
C MET A 345 13.35 -1.51 -10.06
N ALA A 346 13.93 -0.39 -9.62
CA ALA A 346 14.87 0.40 -10.43
C ALA A 346 16.13 -0.38 -10.82
N TRP A 347 16.62 -1.27 -9.94
CA TRP A 347 17.75 -2.16 -10.23
C TRP A 347 17.42 -3.11 -11.40
N ARG A 348 16.22 -3.71 -11.40
CA ARG A 348 15.76 -4.57 -12.49
C ARG A 348 15.52 -3.79 -13.78
N GLU A 349 14.88 -2.62 -13.72
CA GLU A 349 14.66 -1.76 -14.90
C GLU A 349 15.97 -1.32 -15.58
N ALA A 350 17.05 -1.18 -14.82
CA ALA A 350 18.39 -0.91 -15.34
C ALA A 350 19.10 -2.15 -15.94
N GLY A 351 18.41 -3.29 -16.05
CA GLY A 351 18.93 -4.54 -16.61
C GLY A 351 19.99 -5.20 -15.74
N LYS A 352 20.01 -4.93 -14.42
CA LYS A 352 21.03 -5.46 -13.50
C LYS A 352 20.70 -6.85 -12.93
N SER A 353 19.50 -7.35 -13.17
CA SER A 353 19.07 -8.69 -12.76
C SER A 353 18.06 -9.24 -13.75
N GLU A 354 18.23 -10.51 -14.13
CA GLU A 354 17.26 -11.23 -14.98
C GLU A 354 16.18 -11.93 -14.14
N LYS A 355 16.52 -12.32 -12.90
CA LYS A 355 15.59 -12.99 -11.97
C LYS A 355 14.80 -11.97 -11.15
N TRP A 356 13.71 -12.42 -10.54
CA TRP A 356 12.98 -11.63 -9.56
C TRP A 356 13.74 -11.61 -8.23
N ASP A 357 14.21 -10.43 -7.82
CA ASP A 357 15.01 -10.22 -6.61
C ASP A 357 14.61 -8.95 -5.84
N VAL A 358 13.38 -8.49 -6.04
CA VAL A 358 12.87 -7.26 -5.41
C VAL A 358 12.60 -7.52 -3.91
N PRO A 359 13.17 -6.71 -3.00
CA PRO A 359 12.96 -6.90 -1.57
C PRO A 359 11.49 -6.88 -1.17
N TYR A 360 11.10 -7.72 -0.20
CA TYR A 360 9.75 -7.79 0.38
C TYR A 360 8.62 -8.28 -0.52
N LEU A 361 8.87 -8.51 -1.82
CA LEU A 361 7.90 -9.08 -2.74
C LEU A 361 8.40 -10.46 -3.19
N PRO A 362 7.69 -11.56 -2.88
CA PRO A 362 8.17 -12.90 -3.24
C PRO A 362 8.09 -13.19 -4.74
N ILE A 363 7.17 -12.54 -5.45
CA ILE A 363 6.97 -12.67 -6.91
C ILE A 363 6.70 -11.30 -7.52
N ASP A 364 6.80 -11.18 -8.85
CA ASP A 364 6.29 -10.00 -9.56
C ASP A 364 4.75 -10.01 -9.50
N PRO A 365 4.09 -8.98 -8.91
CA PRO A 365 2.64 -8.93 -8.91
C PRO A 365 2.03 -9.00 -10.32
N LYS A 366 2.76 -8.56 -11.34
CA LYS A 366 2.29 -8.59 -12.74
C LYS A 366 2.13 -10.02 -13.26
N ASP A 367 2.91 -10.98 -12.78
CA ASP A 367 2.83 -12.38 -13.21
C ASP A 367 1.49 -13.03 -12.84
N VAL A 368 0.79 -12.47 -11.86
CA VAL A 368 -0.57 -12.88 -11.43
C VAL A 368 -1.65 -11.85 -11.76
N GLY A 369 -1.35 -10.90 -12.68
CA GLY A 369 -2.32 -9.89 -13.13
C GLY A 369 -2.64 -8.85 -12.05
N ARG A 370 -1.73 -8.66 -11.10
CA ARG A 370 -1.84 -7.67 -10.02
C ARG A 370 -0.80 -6.57 -10.22
N THR A 371 -0.92 -5.53 -9.42
CA THR A 371 0.06 -4.43 -9.36
C THR A 371 0.56 -4.29 -7.95
N TYR A 372 1.84 -3.92 -7.81
CA TYR A 372 2.30 -3.33 -6.56
C TYR A 372 1.55 -2.01 -6.36
N ASP A 373 0.78 -1.93 -5.28
CA ASP A 373 -0.03 -0.75 -5.01
C ASP A 373 0.84 0.32 -4.34
N SER A 374 1.54 1.10 -5.17
CA SER A 374 2.34 2.24 -4.72
C SER A 374 1.49 3.41 -4.22
N ASP A 375 0.18 3.40 -4.50
CA ASP A 375 -0.75 4.47 -4.13
C ASP A 375 -1.33 4.28 -2.72
N VAL A 376 -1.16 3.09 -2.13
CA VAL A 376 -1.43 2.81 -0.71
C VAL A 376 -0.27 3.31 0.16
N ILE A 377 0.12 4.57 -0.01
CA ILE A 377 0.89 5.30 1.00
C ILE A 377 -0.09 5.73 2.07
N ARG A 378 -0.39 4.80 2.97
CA ARG A 378 -1.12 5.12 4.20
C ARG A 378 -0.16 5.90 5.10
N ILE A 379 -0.36 7.21 5.19
CA ILE A 379 0.36 8.01 6.20
C ILE A 379 -0.43 7.89 7.50
N ASN A 380 0.09 7.05 8.40
CA ASN A 380 -0.35 6.92 9.78
C ASN A 380 0.81 7.27 10.71
N SER A 381 0.61 7.14 12.03
CA SER A 381 1.61 7.47 13.05
C SER A 381 2.95 6.72 12.92
N GLN A 382 2.98 5.63 12.14
CA GLN A 382 4.16 4.79 11.86
C GLN A 382 4.84 5.10 10.53
N SER A 383 4.27 5.95 9.67
CA SER A 383 4.84 6.26 8.35
C SER A 383 6.03 7.22 8.46
N GLY A 384 7.11 6.94 7.74
CA GLY A 384 8.37 7.69 7.80
C GLY A 384 8.29 9.08 7.13
N LYS A 385 9.25 9.96 7.47
CA LYS A 385 9.35 11.37 6.98
C LYS A 385 9.27 11.51 5.45
N GLY A 386 9.70 10.49 4.69
CA GLY A 386 9.70 10.48 3.23
C GLY A 386 8.31 10.35 2.58
N GLY A 387 7.31 9.80 3.28
CA GLY A 387 6.01 9.49 2.71
C GLY A 387 5.22 10.73 2.27
N VAL A 388 5.22 11.80 3.10
CA VAL A 388 4.49 13.05 2.80
C VAL A 388 5.05 13.73 1.55
N CYS A 389 6.37 13.81 1.45
CA CYS A 389 7.04 14.44 0.31
C CYS A 389 6.80 13.67 -0.99
N TYR A 390 6.79 12.33 -0.92
CA TYR A 390 6.46 11.51 -2.07
C TYR A 390 5.03 11.74 -2.53
N VAL A 391 4.05 11.73 -1.62
CA VAL A 391 2.63 11.97 -1.96
C VAL A 391 2.43 13.34 -2.61
N LEU A 392 3.02 14.41 -2.05
CA LEU A 392 2.92 15.76 -2.62
C LEU A 392 3.55 15.84 -4.02
N ARG A 393 4.65 15.14 -4.26
CA ARG A 393 5.32 15.10 -5.57
C ARG A 393 4.52 14.29 -6.60
N THR A 394 4.13 13.07 -6.25
CA THR A 394 3.53 12.10 -7.17
C THR A 394 2.09 12.47 -7.49
N ASN A 395 1.27 12.81 -6.49
CA ASN A 395 -0.15 13.07 -6.65
C ASN A 395 -0.45 14.53 -7.03
N PHE A 396 0.40 15.47 -6.63
CA PHE A 396 0.13 16.91 -6.78
C PHE A 396 1.23 17.69 -7.52
N GLY A 397 2.32 17.07 -7.97
CA GLY A 397 3.40 17.74 -8.70
C GLY A 397 4.26 18.71 -7.85
N LEU A 398 4.12 18.68 -6.53
CA LEU A 398 4.80 19.57 -5.60
C LEU A 398 6.14 18.97 -5.13
N SER A 399 7.23 19.41 -5.76
CA SER A 399 8.59 19.01 -5.40
C SER A 399 9.15 19.91 -4.30
N LEU A 400 9.04 19.46 -3.04
CA LEU A 400 9.49 20.25 -1.88
C LEU A 400 11.03 20.39 -1.84
N PRO A 401 11.56 21.61 -1.58
CA PRO A 401 12.98 21.83 -1.31
C PRO A 401 13.46 21.03 -0.11
N GLU A 402 14.71 20.54 -0.15
CA GLU A 402 15.27 19.67 0.90
C GLU A 402 15.14 20.27 2.30
N ASN A 403 15.41 21.57 2.43
CA ASN A 403 15.33 22.33 3.69
C ASN A 403 13.90 22.52 4.23
N MET A 404 12.87 22.22 3.43
CA MET A 404 11.46 22.35 3.79
C MET A 404 10.83 20.98 4.12
N ARG A 405 11.37 19.89 3.58
CA ARG A 405 10.81 18.53 3.70
C ARG A 405 10.58 18.10 5.14
N GLU A 406 11.55 18.39 6.02
CA GLU A 406 11.47 17.99 7.42
C GLU A 406 10.32 18.70 8.15
N GLU A 407 10.18 20.02 7.96
CA GLU A 407 9.14 20.81 8.61
C GLU A 407 7.72 20.41 8.16
N VAL A 408 7.55 20.20 6.85
CA VAL A 408 6.27 19.73 6.29
C VAL A 408 5.94 18.32 6.80
N GLY A 409 6.94 17.44 6.85
CA GLY A 409 6.80 16.10 7.39
C GLY A 409 6.32 16.10 8.84
N TYR A 410 6.92 16.94 9.70
CA TYR A 410 6.50 17.08 11.10
C TYR A 410 5.09 17.65 11.22
N THR A 411 4.75 18.69 10.46
CA THR A 411 3.43 19.34 10.53
C THR A 411 2.30 18.38 10.17
N VAL A 412 2.43 17.63 9.07
CA VAL A 412 1.42 16.65 8.64
C VAL A 412 1.33 15.48 9.62
N LYS A 413 2.46 15.03 10.18
CA LYS A 413 2.49 13.96 11.17
C LYS A 413 1.81 14.36 12.48
N ASP A 414 2.13 15.52 13.02
CA ASP A 414 1.53 16.04 14.27
C ASP A 414 0.00 16.14 14.16
N ILE A 415 -0.52 16.48 12.97
CA ILE A 415 -1.95 16.53 12.70
C ILE A 415 -2.56 15.11 12.62
N SER A 416 -1.90 14.17 11.95
CA SER A 416 -2.33 12.75 11.90
C SER A 416 -2.37 12.13 13.30
N ASP A 417 -1.32 12.35 14.09
CA ASP A 417 -1.17 11.78 15.44
C ASP A 417 -2.28 12.29 16.38
N LYS A 418 -2.61 13.59 16.31
CA LYS A 418 -3.72 14.17 17.08
C LYS A 418 -5.09 13.69 16.63
N ALA A 419 -5.26 13.42 15.34
CA ALA A 419 -6.54 12.98 14.78
C ALA A 419 -6.79 11.47 14.96
N HIS A 420 -5.77 10.68 15.30
CA HIS A 420 -5.79 9.21 15.31
C HIS A 420 -6.38 8.61 14.01
N LYS A 421 -6.11 9.27 12.88
CA LYS A 421 -6.68 8.91 11.59
C LYS A 421 -5.62 8.88 10.51
N GLU A 422 -5.80 7.94 9.60
CA GLU A 422 -5.09 7.86 8.33
C GLU A 422 -5.41 9.11 7.49
N LEU A 423 -4.39 9.73 6.92
CA LEU A 423 -4.56 10.88 6.03
C LEU A 423 -4.54 10.41 4.57
N THR A 424 -5.61 10.67 3.84
CA THR A 424 -5.64 10.48 2.39
C THR A 424 -4.75 11.51 1.69
N PRO A 425 -4.29 11.27 0.43
CA PRO A 425 -3.56 12.26 -0.34
C PRO A 425 -4.23 13.64 -0.39
N ALA A 426 -5.56 13.67 -0.51
CA ALA A 426 -6.34 14.90 -0.50
C ALA A 426 -6.24 15.67 0.84
N ILE A 427 -6.27 14.96 1.97
CA ILE A 427 -6.12 15.59 3.28
C ILE A 427 -4.69 16.09 3.49
N ILE A 428 -3.68 15.34 3.03
CA ILE A 428 -2.27 15.77 3.07
C ILE A 428 -2.08 17.07 2.29
N TYR A 429 -2.64 17.14 1.07
CA TYR A 429 -2.60 18.36 0.27
C TYR A 429 -3.34 19.51 0.96
N GLN A 430 -4.52 19.27 1.56
CA GLN A 430 -5.25 20.31 2.28
C GLN A 430 -4.44 20.87 3.45
N ILE A 431 -3.83 20.01 4.27
CA ILE A 431 -2.98 20.44 5.39
C ILE A 431 -1.80 21.28 4.88
N PHE A 432 -1.16 20.83 3.80
CA PHE A 432 -0.07 21.54 3.17
C PHE A 432 -0.51 22.90 2.63
N GLU A 433 -1.63 22.95 1.91
CA GLU A 433 -2.20 24.16 1.33
C GLU A 433 -2.57 25.18 2.43
N ASP A 434 -3.25 24.73 3.49
CA ASP A 434 -3.66 25.56 4.62
C ASP A 434 -2.47 26.20 5.35
N HIS A 435 -1.39 25.43 5.53
CA HIS A 435 -0.22 25.91 6.26
C HIS A 435 0.73 26.71 5.37
N TYR A 436 0.92 26.32 4.11
CA TYR A 436 2.03 26.81 3.28
C TYR A 436 1.62 27.61 2.06
N VAL A 437 0.34 27.62 1.67
CA VAL A 437 -0.14 28.34 0.47
C VAL A 437 -1.16 29.42 0.81
N THR A 438 -2.14 29.10 1.66
CA THR A 438 -3.27 30.00 1.94
C THR A 438 -3.12 30.78 3.25
N SER A 439 -2.07 30.50 4.05
CA SER A 439 -1.80 31.17 5.34
C SER A 439 -1.41 32.64 5.18
N LYS A 440 -2.40 33.50 4.89
CA LYS A 440 -2.29 34.95 4.66
C LYS A 440 -3.18 35.74 5.65
N SER A 441 -3.16 35.35 6.93
CA SER A 441 -4.13 35.81 7.94
C SER A 441 -3.99 37.28 8.34
N ILE A 442 -2.81 37.87 8.20
CA ILE A 442 -2.52 39.25 8.61
C ILE A 442 -2.65 40.18 7.41
N PHE A 443 -2.00 39.85 6.29
CA PHE A 443 -2.02 40.71 5.11
C PHE A 443 -1.87 39.93 3.81
N GLN A 444 -2.27 40.58 2.73
CA GLN A 444 -2.03 40.13 1.37
C GLN A 444 -1.47 41.24 0.49
N VAL A 445 -0.70 40.87 -0.53
CA VAL A 445 -0.30 41.77 -1.60
C VAL A 445 -1.22 41.52 -2.78
N SER A 446 -2.21 42.40 -2.99
CA SER A 446 -3.25 42.20 -4.01
C SER A 446 -2.80 42.61 -5.41
N GLU A 447 -1.92 43.60 -5.49
CA GLU A 447 -1.42 44.13 -6.76
C GLU A 447 0.02 44.60 -6.60
N CYS A 448 0.80 44.45 -7.67
CA CYS A 448 2.16 44.98 -7.68
C CYS A 448 2.54 45.51 -9.07
N HIS A 449 3.01 46.75 -9.12
CA HIS A 449 3.56 47.34 -10.34
C HIS A 449 5.05 47.57 -10.22
N PHE A 450 5.78 47.20 -11.26
CA PHE A 450 7.24 47.27 -11.30
C PHE A 450 7.69 48.34 -12.28
N ARG A 451 8.67 49.15 -11.84
CA ARG A 451 9.42 50.08 -12.69
C ARG A 451 10.91 49.80 -12.56
N GLN A 452 11.62 49.90 -13.68
CA GLN A 452 13.07 49.69 -13.71
C GLN A 452 13.76 51.06 -13.74
N GLU A 453 14.36 51.45 -12.60
CA GLU A 453 15.01 52.74 -12.39
C GLU A 453 16.23 52.54 -11.48
N ASN A 454 17.43 52.30 -12.05
CA ASN A 454 18.66 51.97 -11.31
C ASN A 454 18.46 50.86 -10.24
N GLY A 455 17.74 49.80 -10.62
CA GLY A 455 17.21 48.75 -9.76
C GLY A 455 15.74 48.46 -10.11
N ILE A 456 15.06 47.67 -9.29
CA ILE A 456 13.61 47.46 -9.40
C ILE A 456 12.90 48.27 -8.31
N VAL A 457 11.97 49.13 -8.74
CA VAL A 457 11.03 49.81 -7.87
C VAL A 457 9.69 49.06 -7.96
N ALA A 458 9.18 48.60 -6.83
CA ALA A 458 7.89 47.94 -6.72
C ALA A 458 6.90 48.83 -5.96
N ASN A 459 5.74 49.08 -6.55
CA ASN A 459 4.58 49.63 -5.86
C ASN A 459 3.66 48.47 -5.50
N ALA A 460 3.72 48.02 -4.24
CA ALA A 460 2.94 46.90 -3.74
C ALA A 460 1.68 47.40 -3.02
N THR A 461 0.51 46.96 -3.45
CA THR A 461 -0.75 47.22 -2.77
C THR A 461 -0.93 46.18 -1.67
N ILE A 462 -0.69 46.60 -0.43
CA ILE A 462 -0.80 45.77 0.77
C ILE A 462 -2.20 45.96 1.35
N GLN A 463 -2.95 44.88 1.43
CA GLN A 463 -4.21 44.82 2.14
C GLN A 463 -3.99 44.13 3.50
N HIS A 464 -4.26 44.86 4.58
CA HIS A 464 -4.11 44.42 5.96
C HIS A 464 -5.42 44.73 6.71
N GLY A 465 -6.21 43.70 6.97
CA GLY A 465 -7.59 43.86 7.46
C GLY A 465 -8.46 44.65 6.47
N GLN A 466 -9.13 45.70 6.95
CA GLN A 466 -9.92 46.62 6.11
C GLN A 466 -9.08 47.71 5.42
N ASN A 467 -7.78 47.82 5.75
CA ASN A 467 -6.92 48.86 5.20
C ASN A 467 -6.21 48.36 3.94
N THR A 468 -6.27 49.16 2.88
CA THR A 468 -5.48 48.94 1.66
C THR A 468 -4.55 50.13 1.47
N GLN A 469 -3.25 49.86 1.31
CA GLN A 469 -2.24 50.90 1.11
C GLN A 469 -1.21 50.50 0.07
N VAL A 470 -0.85 51.44 -0.79
CA VAL A 470 0.25 51.28 -1.75
C VAL A 470 1.56 51.66 -1.05
N VAL A 471 2.50 50.73 -1.03
CA VAL A 471 3.82 50.89 -0.42
C VAL A 471 4.89 50.71 -1.48
N THR A 472 5.81 51.66 -1.56
CA THR A 472 6.92 51.60 -2.50
C THR A 472 8.15 50.96 -1.85
N GLY A 473 8.70 49.95 -2.53
CA GLY A 473 9.95 49.30 -2.17
C GLY A 473 10.96 49.34 -3.32
N THR A 474 12.24 49.36 -2.99
CA THR A 474 13.33 49.31 -3.98
C THR A 474 14.23 48.11 -3.69
N GLY A 475 14.58 47.34 -4.70
CA GLY A 475 15.40 46.13 -4.57
C GLY A 475 16.20 45.82 -5.83
N ASN A 476 17.06 44.80 -5.74
CA ASN A 476 17.86 44.32 -6.89
C ASN A 476 17.07 43.41 -7.85
N GLY A 477 15.89 42.93 -7.42
CA GLY A 477 14.95 42.14 -8.21
C GLY A 477 13.51 42.42 -7.81
N ARG A 478 12.55 41.88 -8.56
CA ARG A 478 11.11 42.08 -8.32
C ARG A 478 10.70 41.61 -6.93
N LEU A 479 11.11 40.39 -6.54
CA LEU A 479 10.80 39.82 -5.23
C LEU A 479 11.45 40.60 -4.08
N ASP A 480 12.72 41.01 -4.22
CA ASP A 480 13.43 41.80 -3.22
C ASP A 480 12.79 43.20 -3.04
N ALA A 481 12.36 43.84 -4.13
CA ALA A 481 11.67 45.12 -4.07
C ALA A 481 10.34 45.03 -3.30
N VAL A 482 9.56 43.96 -3.52
CA VAL A 482 8.33 43.67 -2.76
C VAL A 482 8.65 43.36 -1.30
N SER A 483 9.67 42.53 -1.04
CA SER A 483 10.12 42.23 0.33
C SER A 483 10.49 43.50 1.11
N ASN A 484 11.21 44.43 0.48
CA ASN A 484 11.57 45.70 1.09
C ASN A 484 10.35 46.61 1.32
N ALA A 485 9.33 46.58 0.44
CA ALA A 485 8.06 47.27 0.69
C ALA A 485 7.35 46.72 1.94
N ILE A 486 7.27 45.39 2.07
CA ILE A 486 6.64 44.71 3.22
C ILE A 486 7.41 45.01 4.53
N LYS A 487 8.75 44.93 4.52
CA LYS A 487 9.60 45.29 5.67
C LYS A 487 9.35 46.71 6.15
N ASN A 488 9.22 47.65 5.21
CA ASN A 488 8.94 49.04 5.54
C ASN A 488 7.54 49.23 6.13
N TYR A 489 6.53 48.55 5.58
CA TYR A 489 5.15 48.65 6.03
C TYR A 489 4.97 48.13 7.47
N PHE A 490 5.51 46.95 7.78
CA PHE A 490 5.41 46.35 9.12
C PHE A 490 6.52 46.77 10.08
N ASN A 491 7.50 47.55 9.61
CA ASN A 491 8.71 47.90 10.37
C ASN A 491 9.43 46.66 10.95
N VAL A 492 9.54 45.60 10.15
CA VAL A 492 10.21 44.33 10.49
C VAL A 492 11.50 44.17 9.68
N SER A 493 12.45 43.40 10.21
CA SER A 493 13.67 43.04 9.51
C SER A 493 13.78 41.52 9.40
N TYR A 494 13.75 40.98 8.19
CA TYR A 494 14.00 39.57 7.89
C TYR A 494 14.89 39.43 6.65
N GLU A 495 15.55 38.28 6.53
CA GLU A 495 16.38 37.91 5.39
C GLU A 495 15.65 36.91 4.49
N LEU A 496 15.69 37.13 3.18
CA LEU A 496 15.24 36.14 2.21
C LEU A 496 16.37 35.12 2.04
N SER A 497 16.22 33.96 2.68
CA SER A 497 17.28 32.95 2.82
C SER A 497 17.24 31.87 1.74
N PHE A 498 16.06 31.65 1.13
CA PHE A 498 15.87 30.56 0.18
C PHE A 498 14.81 30.91 -0.86
N TYR A 499 15.07 30.50 -2.10
CA TYR A 499 14.18 30.62 -3.24
C TYR A 499 14.39 29.44 -4.18
N GLU A 500 13.33 28.69 -4.49
CA GLU A 500 13.28 27.71 -5.58
C GLU A 500 11.95 27.82 -6.32
N GLU A 501 11.95 27.49 -7.61
CA GLU A 501 10.74 27.46 -8.44
C GLU A 501 10.74 26.29 -9.43
N HIS A 502 9.56 25.79 -9.76
CA HIS A 502 9.37 24.83 -10.86
C HIS A 502 7.97 24.90 -11.46
N SER A 503 7.78 24.28 -12.63
CA SER A 503 6.49 24.16 -13.30
C SER A 503 5.69 22.96 -12.76
N LEU A 504 4.43 23.15 -12.37
CA LEU A 504 3.55 22.09 -11.88
C LEU A 504 3.20 21.05 -12.97
N THR A 505 3.04 21.51 -14.21
CA THR A 505 2.68 20.69 -15.38
C THR A 505 3.50 21.10 -16.59
N LYS A 506 3.57 20.26 -17.64
CA LYS A 506 4.25 20.59 -18.90
C LYS A 506 3.30 21.34 -19.85
N GLY A 507 3.75 22.45 -20.44
CA GLY A 507 3.01 23.20 -21.48
C GLY A 507 2.94 24.72 -21.22
N SER A 508 2.46 25.49 -22.20
CA SER A 508 2.40 26.97 -22.12
C SER A 508 1.34 27.52 -21.14
N SER A 509 0.45 26.66 -20.63
CA SER A 509 -0.56 26.97 -19.61
C SER A 509 -0.19 26.41 -18.22
N SER A 510 1.08 26.09 -17.99
CA SER A 510 1.55 25.50 -16.73
C SER A 510 1.53 26.52 -15.59
N LYS A 511 1.03 26.12 -14.41
CA LYS A 511 1.21 26.89 -13.17
C LYS A 511 2.66 26.83 -12.70
N ALA A 512 3.21 27.94 -12.26
CA ALA A 512 4.48 28.03 -11.56
C ALA A 512 4.25 27.81 -10.06
N VAL A 513 5.16 27.07 -9.43
CA VAL A 513 5.23 26.89 -7.98
C VAL A 513 6.51 27.54 -7.50
N ALA A 514 6.40 28.47 -6.55
CA ALA A 514 7.55 29.12 -5.93
C ALA A 514 7.60 28.79 -4.43
N TYR A 515 8.80 28.52 -3.93
CA TYR A 515 9.09 28.24 -2.53
C TYR A 515 9.99 29.33 -1.97
N VAL A 516 9.52 30.06 -0.96
CA VAL A 516 10.27 31.14 -0.32
C VAL A 516 10.51 30.83 1.15
N GLY A 517 11.78 30.89 1.56
CA GLY A 517 12.20 30.76 2.95
C GLY A 517 12.76 32.08 3.48
N VAL A 518 12.15 32.64 4.52
CA VAL A 518 12.65 33.84 5.22
C VAL A 518 13.18 33.49 6.61
N VAL A 519 14.20 34.22 7.05
CA VAL A 519 14.75 34.10 8.41
C VAL A 519 14.52 35.41 9.16
N CYS A 520 13.85 35.32 10.30
CA CYS A 520 13.64 36.42 11.24
C CYS A 520 14.07 35.95 12.64
N ASN A 521 14.93 36.71 13.32
CA ASN A 521 15.47 36.36 14.65
C ASN A 521 16.02 34.93 14.79
N GLY A 522 16.67 34.42 13.74
CA GLY A 522 17.23 33.06 13.72
C GLY A 522 16.20 31.94 13.49
N ARG A 523 14.90 32.25 13.40
CA ARG A 523 13.84 31.30 13.05
C ARG A 523 13.52 31.38 11.55
N ARG A 524 13.36 30.22 10.92
CA ARG A 524 13.01 30.10 9.50
C ARG A 524 11.50 29.97 9.33
N TYR A 525 10.98 30.58 8.28
CA TYR A 525 9.56 30.54 7.91
C TYR A 525 9.44 30.29 6.41
N TRP A 526 8.55 29.37 6.04
CA TRP A 526 8.31 28.98 4.65
C TRP A 526 6.95 29.42 4.15
N GLY A 527 6.92 29.78 2.88
CA GLY A 527 5.70 29.99 2.13
C GLY A 527 5.83 29.49 0.70
N VAL A 528 4.70 29.10 0.14
CA VAL A 528 4.56 28.54 -1.19
C VAL A 528 3.50 29.32 -1.94
N GLY A 529 3.77 29.64 -3.19
CA GLY A 529 2.83 30.35 -4.06
C GLY A 529 2.66 29.58 -5.35
N ILE A 530 1.43 29.52 -5.82
CA ILE A 530 1.04 28.74 -7.00
C ILE A 530 0.20 29.65 -7.89
N ASP A 531 0.76 30.09 -9.02
CA ASP A 531 0.07 30.98 -9.95
C ASP A 531 0.53 30.72 -11.39
N ASN A 532 -0.24 31.18 -12.38
CA ASN A 532 0.17 31.13 -13.79
C ASN A 532 1.33 32.10 -14.07
N ASP A 533 1.47 33.17 -13.28
CA ASP A 533 2.58 34.12 -13.35
C ASP A 533 3.65 33.79 -12.30
N ILE A 534 4.89 33.58 -12.75
CA ILE A 534 6.06 33.23 -11.93
C ILE A 534 6.32 34.29 -10.84
N ILE A 535 6.18 35.57 -11.18
CA ILE A 535 6.39 36.68 -10.25
C ILE A 535 5.27 36.72 -9.22
N LYS A 536 4.02 36.49 -9.65
CA LYS A 536 2.89 36.43 -8.73
C LYS A 536 3.03 35.25 -7.76
N ALA A 537 3.38 34.05 -8.24
CA ALA A 537 3.67 32.89 -7.40
C ALA A 537 4.77 33.20 -6.37
N SER A 538 5.83 33.89 -6.79
CA SER A 538 6.92 34.32 -5.90
C SER A 538 6.46 35.28 -4.80
N ILE A 539 5.64 36.28 -5.17
CA ILE A 539 5.09 37.26 -4.22
C ILE A 539 4.15 36.58 -3.23
N GLU A 540 3.32 35.64 -3.69
CA GLU A 540 2.44 34.87 -2.83
C GLU A 540 3.23 34.01 -1.84
N ALA A 541 4.26 33.30 -2.30
CA ALA A 541 5.15 32.51 -1.45
C ALA A 541 5.79 33.38 -0.36
N LEU A 542 6.32 34.54 -0.73
CA LEU A 542 6.86 35.50 0.23
C LEU A 542 5.80 36.02 1.21
N THR A 543 4.60 36.33 0.73
CA THR A 543 3.50 36.83 1.56
C THR A 543 3.14 35.79 2.62
N VAL A 544 3.01 34.51 2.26
CA VAL A 544 2.74 33.44 3.23
C VAL A 544 3.87 33.31 4.25
N ALA A 545 5.12 33.27 3.79
CA ALA A 545 6.27 33.11 4.69
C ALA A 545 6.33 34.24 5.73
N VAL A 546 6.04 35.47 5.30
CA VAL A 546 6.11 36.67 6.13
C VAL A 546 4.89 36.80 7.06
N ASN A 547 3.70 36.33 6.66
CA ASN A 547 2.52 36.27 7.54
C ASN A 547 2.74 35.39 8.79
N LYS A 548 3.70 34.46 8.75
CA LYS A 548 4.04 33.58 9.88
C LYS A 548 5.03 34.21 10.88
N ILE A 549 5.61 35.37 10.56
CA ILE A 549 6.57 36.03 11.45
C ILE A 549 5.84 36.59 12.68
N GLU A 550 6.32 36.23 13.87
CA GLU A 550 5.66 36.58 15.14
C GLU A 550 5.54 38.11 15.33
N GLU A 551 6.53 38.90 14.91
CA GLU A 551 6.42 40.36 15.01
C GLU A 551 5.33 40.95 14.12
N ILE A 552 4.99 40.28 13.02
CA ILE A 552 3.89 40.67 12.14
C ILE A 552 2.55 40.20 12.70
N GLN A 553 2.49 39.01 13.29
CA GLN A 553 1.30 38.51 13.98
C GLN A 553 0.96 39.36 15.20
N ASN A 554 1.98 39.79 15.94
CA ASN A 554 1.88 40.67 17.09
C ASN A 554 1.88 42.15 16.72
N ALA A 555 1.89 42.49 15.42
CA ALA A 555 1.70 43.85 14.96
C ALA A 555 0.23 44.27 15.16
N GLN A 556 -0.18 44.42 16.42
CA GLN A 556 -1.26 45.32 16.84
C GLN A 556 -0.82 46.79 16.64
N PHE A 557 -0.45 47.11 15.41
CA PHE A 557 -0.05 48.44 15.00
C PHE A 557 -0.59 48.73 13.60
N ALA A 558 -1.90 48.57 13.42
CA ALA A 558 -2.62 49.43 12.48
C ALA A 558 -2.82 50.81 13.13
N LYS A 559 -1.73 51.56 13.35
CA LYS A 559 -1.80 52.95 13.82
C LYS A 559 -1.86 53.90 12.63
N ASP A 560 -2.98 54.58 12.56
CA ASP A 560 -3.06 55.97 12.15
C ASP A 560 -2.62 56.22 10.70
N LYS A 561 -3.57 56.08 9.76
CA LYS A 561 -3.40 56.32 8.32
C LYS A 561 -2.59 57.58 8.02
N ARG A 562 -2.79 58.62 8.80
CA ARG A 562 -2.08 59.90 8.71
C ARG A 562 -0.58 59.75 8.97
N MET A 563 -0.15 58.94 9.93
CA MET A 563 1.26 58.69 10.19
C MET A 563 1.93 57.94 9.05
N VAL A 564 1.25 56.97 8.43
CA VAL A 564 1.80 56.25 7.27
C VAL A 564 1.95 57.18 6.07
N GLU A 565 0.95 58.02 5.80
CA GLU A 565 1.04 59.02 4.72
C GLU A 565 2.17 60.03 4.98
N ILE A 566 2.34 60.49 6.24
CA ILE A 566 3.45 61.36 6.64
C ILE A 566 4.80 60.66 6.41
N MET A 567 4.94 59.39 6.80
CA MET A 567 6.18 58.64 6.59
C MET A 567 6.48 58.42 5.11
N ASN A 568 5.48 58.08 4.29
CA ASN A 568 5.62 57.92 2.84
C ASN A 568 6.06 59.23 2.18
N TYR A 569 5.50 60.36 2.60
CA TYR A 569 5.89 61.67 2.10
C TYR A 569 7.32 62.03 2.49
N ILE A 570 7.71 61.79 3.75
CA ILE A 570 9.09 61.99 4.23
C ILE A 570 10.06 61.12 3.43
N GLN A 571 9.73 59.86 3.16
CA GLN A 571 10.60 58.96 2.40
C GLN A 571 10.70 59.32 0.93
N SER A 572 9.64 59.85 0.31
CA SER A 572 9.66 60.26 -1.10
C SER A 572 10.38 61.59 -1.29
N ASN A 573 10.36 62.47 -0.28
CA ASN A 573 10.88 63.84 -0.36
C ASN A 573 12.05 64.08 0.61
N TYR A 574 12.74 63.03 1.05
CA TYR A 574 13.74 63.08 2.14
C TYR A 574 14.89 64.09 1.94
N LEU A 575 15.14 64.53 0.70
CA LEU A 575 16.14 65.55 0.36
C LEU A 575 15.70 66.97 0.72
N SER A 576 14.42 67.30 0.48
CA SER A 576 13.87 68.66 0.58
C SER A 576 12.77 68.81 1.63
N VAL A 577 12.34 67.72 2.27
CA VAL A 577 11.21 67.74 3.21
C VAL A 577 11.51 68.64 4.42
N THR A 578 10.60 69.57 4.68
CA THR A 578 10.59 70.44 5.86
C THR A 578 9.33 70.20 6.69
N LEU A 579 9.38 70.56 7.97
CA LEU A 579 8.20 70.49 8.83
C LEU A 579 7.06 71.39 8.31
N GLU A 580 7.41 72.50 7.66
CA GLU A 580 6.50 73.42 6.99
C GLU A 580 5.83 72.78 5.77
N GLY A 581 6.61 72.13 4.89
CA GLY A 581 6.05 71.42 3.74
C GLY A 581 5.11 70.27 4.14
N LEU A 582 5.35 69.62 5.29
CA LEU A 582 4.40 68.65 5.84
C LEU A 582 3.17 69.32 6.47
N SER A 583 3.34 70.45 7.16
CA SER A 583 2.27 71.25 7.74
C SER A 583 1.23 71.62 6.68
N ASP A 584 1.71 72.12 5.53
CA ASP A 584 0.89 72.54 4.40
C ASP A 584 0.24 71.34 3.69
N LYS A 585 1.00 70.26 3.48
CA LYS A 585 0.50 69.06 2.78
C LYS A 585 -0.60 68.32 3.54
N PHE A 586 -0.50 68.28 4.86
CA PHE A 586 -1.41 67.52 5.72
C PHE A 586 -2.45 68.39 6.43
N TYR A 587 -2.44 69.71 6.20
CA TYR A 587 -3.34 70.69 6.83
C TYR A 587 -3.29 70.64 8.37
N LEU A 588 -2.09 70.53 8.94
CA LEU A 588 -1.85 70.45 10.38
C LEU A 588 -0.93 71.58 10.81
N SER A 589 -1.05 72.05 12.06
CA SER A 589 -0.11 73.04 12.59
C SER A 589 1.26 72.42 12.89
N LYS A 590 2.34 73.18 12.69
CA LYS A 590 3.73 72.75 12.99
C LYS A 590 3.88 72.17 14.42
N PRO A 591 3.33 72.79 15.49
CA PRO A 591 3.44 72.23 16.85
C PRO A 591 2.72 70.90 17.01
N TYR A 592 1.52 70.77 16.44
CA TYR A 592 0.76 69.52 16.47
C TYR A 592 1.51 68.42 15.72
N LEU A 593 1.99 68.70 14.51
CA LEU A 593 2.70 67.73 13.68
C LEU A 593 4.00 67.25 14.34
N SER A 594 4.80 68.15 14.93
CA SER A 594 6.02 67.77 15.64
C SER A 594 5.74 66.89 16.86
N LYS A 595 4.72 67.24 17.66
CA LYS A 595 4.27 66.44 18.81
C LYS A 595 3.75 65.07 18.36
N TYR A 596 2.89 65.07 17.36
CA TYR A 596 2.29 63.87 16.79
C TYR A 596 3.33 62.90 16.24
N ILE A 597 4.32 63.40 15.48
CA ILE A 597 5.45 62.59 15.00
C ILE A 597 6.24 62.00 16.18
N LYS A 598 6.53 62.80 17.22
CA LYS A 598 7.29 62.35 18.38
C LYS A 598 6.55 61.28 19.19
N GLU A 599 5.25 61.45 19.39
CA GLU A 599 4.40 60.49 20.11
C GLU A 599 4.22 59.18 19.35
N LYS A 600 4.05 59.24 18.01
CA LYS A 600 3.77 58.05 17.21
C LYS A 600 5.02 57.26 16.80
N SER A 601 6.14 57.95 16.54
CA SER A 601 7.38 57.32 16.09
C SER A 601 8.47 57.17 17.16
N GLY A 602 8.29 57.81 18.33
CA GLY A 602 9.33 57.95 19.35
C GLY A 602 10.48 58.90 18.97
N MET A 603 10.46 59.46 17.75
CA MET A 603 11.54 60.27 17.17
C MET A 603 11.02 61.66 16.80
N THR A 604 11.88 62.68 16.90
CA THR A 604 11.56 64.01 16.36
C THR A 604 11.58 63.96 14.83
N PHE A 605 10.93 64.92 14.16
CA PHE A 605 10.96 65.02 12.70
C PHE A 605 12.40 65.04 12.14
N GLY A 606 13.31 65.81 12.76
CA GLY A 606 14.71 65.85 12.35
C GLY A 606 15.42 64.51 12.52
N GLU A 607 15.11 63.75 13.57
CA GLU A 607 15.65 62.40 13.77
C GLU A 607 15.13 61.41 12.72
N LEU A 608 13.86 61.50 12.35
CA LEU A 608 13.27 60.66 11.29
C LEU A 608 13.91 60.93 9.93
N VAL A 609 13.99 62.19 9.51
CA VAL A 609 14.61 62.56 8.22
C VAL A 609 16.07 62.10 8.19
N LYS A 610 16.81 62.31 9.28
CA LYS A 610 18.19 61.83 9.43
C LYS A 610 18.26 60.30 9.29
N ASN A 611 17.38 59.55 9.93
CA ASN A 611 17.38 58.09 9.85
C ASN A 611 17.05 57.59 8.43
N VAL A 612 16.10 58.23 7.73
CA VAL A 612 15.78 57.91 6.33
C VAL A 612 16.99 58.15 5.43
N ARG A 613 17.66 59.31 5.56
CA ARG A 613 18.89 59.64 4.80
C ARG A 613 20.00 58.62 5.05
N LEU A 614 20.24 58.25 6.31
CA LEU A 614 21.25 57.25 6.67
C LEU A 614 20.90 55.84 6.16
N LYS A 615 19.62 55.43 6.16
CA LYS A 615 19.18 54.16 5.57
C LYS A 615 19.37 54.13 4.05
N LYS A 616 19.09 55.23 3.33
CA LYS A 616 19.39 55.32 1.89
C LYS A 616 20.89 55.34 1.61
N ALA A 617 21.68 56.01 2.43
CA ALA A 617 23.14 55.97 2.31
C ALA A 617 23.67 54.54 2.51
N LYS A 618 23.16 53.81 3.50
CA LYS A 618 23.49 52.38 3.72
C LYS A 618 23.18 51.53 2.49
N THR A 619 22.06 51.79 1.84
CA THR A 619 21.66 51.09 0.60
C THR A 619 22.63 51.39 -0.53
N LEU A 620 22.89 52.67 -0.81
CA LEU A 620 23.81 53.11 -1.87
C LEU A 620 25.26 52.64 -1.66
N LEU A 621 25.71 52.52 -0.40
CA LEU A 621 27.03 51.98 -0.09
C LEU A 621 27.17 50.50 -0.48
N LYS A 622 26.08 49.73 -0.45
CA LYS A 622 26.06 48.31 -0.87
C LYS A 622 25.85 48.14 -2.37
N THR A 623 25.02 48.99 -2.98
CA THR A 623 24.50 48.74 -4.33
C THR A 623 25.13 49.61 -5.41
N SER A 624 25.87 50.66 -5.05
CA SER A 624 26.48 51.59 -6.01
C SER A 624 27.99 51.73 -5.84
N SER A 625 28.66 52.06 -6.95
CA SER A 625 30.10 52.38 -7.01
C SER A 625 30.43 53.85 -6.69
N MET A 626 29.43 54.67 -6.32
CA MET A 626 29.61 56.10 -6.01
C MET A 626 30.61 56.30 -4.84
N THR A 627 31.42 57.36 -4.85
CA THR A 627 32.31 57.65 -3.70
C THR A 627 31.51 58.00 -2.45
N VAL A 628 32.14 57.89 -1.27
CA VAL A 628 31.47 58.27 0.00
C VAL A 628 31.08 59.75 -0.01
N GLU A 629 31.88 60.63 -0.66
CA GLU A 629 31.48 62.03 -0.85
C GLU A 629 30.22 62.16 -1.71
N SER A 630 30.17 61.48 -2.86
CA SER A 630 29.00 61.53 -3.74
C SER A 630 27.75 60.98 -3.08
N ILE A 631 27.86 59.94 -2.24
CA ILE A 631 26.73 59.39 -1.49
C ILE A 631 26.26 60.36 -0.41
N ALA A 632 27.18 61.02 0.31
CA ALA A 632 26.82 62.02 1.31
C ALA A 632 26.01 63.16 0.68
N LEU A 633 26.45 63.67 -0.47
CA LEU A 633 25.73 64.68 -1.26
C LEU A 633 24.37 64.16 -1.73
N SER A 634 24.32 62.96 -2.31
CA SER A 634 23.09 62.39 -2.88
C SER A 634 22.01 62.06 -1.85
N VAL A 635 22.37 61.94 -0.57
CA VAL A 635 21.42 61.73 0.53
C VAL A 635 21.19 63.00 1.37
N GLY A 636 21.64 64.16 0.89
CA GLY A 636 21.31 65.46 1.45
C GLY A 636 22.24 65.97 2.56
N TYR A 637 23.50 65.53 2.59
CA TYR A 637 24.54 66.07 3.48
C TYR A 637 25.59 66.85 2.67
N GLN A 638 25.73 68.15 2.98
CA GLN A 638 26.71 69.03 2.33
C GLN A 638 28.14 68.84 2.86
N ASN A 639 28.29 68.23 4.05
CA ASN A 639 29.58 68.00 4.70
C ASN A 639 29.77 66.49 4.96
N VAL A 640 30.81 65.93 4.34
CA VAL A 640 31.13 64.49 4.38
C VAL A 640 31.64 64.05 5.76
N GLU A 641 32.38 64.89 6.47
CA GLU A 641 32.84 64.59 7.84
C GLU A 641 31.65 64.47 8.80
N HIS A 642 30.68 65.37 8.67
CA HIS A 642 29.44 65.33 9.43
C HIS A 642 28.63 64.06 9.13
N PHE A 643 28.51 63.70 7.85
CA PHE A 643 27.88 62.46 7.42
C PHE A 643 28.59 61.22 7.99
N ASN A 644 29.93 61.17 7.90
CA ASN A 644 30.75 60.07 8.44
C ASN A 644 30.53 59.89 9.95
N ARG A 645 30.50 60.98 10.72
CA ARG A 645 30.23 60.94 12.17
C ARG A 645 28.83 60.42 12.48
N LEU A 646 27.81 60.88 11.76
CA LEU A 646 26.42 60.43 11.95
C LEU A 646 26.24 58.96 11.56
N PHE A 647 26.84 58.54 10.44
CA PHE A 647 26.79 57.16 9.98
C PHE A 647 27.49 56.22 10.97
N LYS A 648 28.69 56.60 11.45
CA LYS A 648 29.41 55.84 12.49
C LYS A 648 28.61 55.74 13.77
N LYS A 649 27.94 56.81 14.20
CA LYS A 649 27.06 56.80 15.38
C LYS A 649 25.85 55.88 15.20
N ALA A 650 25.30 55.77 13.98
CA ALA A 650 24.12 54.96 13.71
C ALA A 650 24.42 53.47 13.48
N PHE A 651 25.59 53.14 12.92
CA PHE A 651 25.92 51.78 12.48
C PHE A 651 27.20 51.20 13.12
N ASN A 652 27.80 51.90 14.09
CA ASN A 652 29.05 51.53 14.76
C ASN A 652 30.27 51.32 13.85
N MET A 653 30.23 51.83 12.61
CA MET A 653 31.34 51.75 11.66
C MET A 653 31.28 52.89 10.65
N THR A 654 32.41 53.27 10.06
CA THR A 654 32.44 54.32 9.03
C THR A 654 31.80 53.83 7.73
N PRO A 655 31.29 54.73 6.86
CA PRO A 655 30.79 54.35 5.53
C PRO A 655 31.77 53.50 4.70
N VAL A 656 33.07 53.79 4.77
CA VAL A 656 34.13 53.02 4.10
C VAL A 656 34.24 51.61 4.67
N GLN A 657 34.26 51.49 6.01
CA GLN A 657 34.28 50.19 6.68
C GLN A 657 33.04 49.37 6.35
N PHE A 658 31.88 50.02 6.28
CA PHE A 658 30.62 49.38 5.93
C PHE A 658 30.61 48.83 4.50
N ARG A 659 31.16 49.59 3.54
CA ARG A 659 31.28 49.15 2.13
C ARG A 659 32.23 47.97 1.96
N ASN A 660 33.33 47.94 2.70
CA ASN A 660 34.36 46.91 2.56
C ASN A 660 34.03 45.60 3.31
N LYS A 661 32.92 45.56 4.06
CA LYS A 661 32.45 44.36 4.75
C LYS A 661 31.67 43.49 3.74
N LYS A 662 32.32 42.43 3.24
CA LYS A 662 31.64 41.39 2.46
C LYS A 662 30.56 40.71 3.28
#